data_AF-A0A1E3KW93-F1
#
_entry.id   AF-A0A1E3KW93-F1
#
_cell.length_a   1.000
_cell.length_b   1.000
_cell.length_c   1.000
_cell.angle_alpha   90.00
_cell.angle_beta   90.00
_cell.angle_gamma   90.00
#
_symmetry.space_group_name_H-M   'P 1'
#
loop_
_entity.id
_entity.type
_entity.pdbx_description
1 polymer ?
#
loop_
_entity_poly.entity_id
_entity_poly.type
_entity_poly.pdbx_seq_one_letter_code
_entity_poly.pdbx_strand_id
1 'polypeptide(L)'
;MSKKQITGQAMGHNGIINYEVDVQDNKIEDLKILKHSETSGIFNQVIDKLKQNIITEQSFNVDTISGATVMTQALLKSADKAVTDAGVDVQPVPKKKAPKTQNLRTDVLIIGGGEAGLVAGCRALTMGQKVILVEKNGYLGGATILNGSNVVGTGSDVAAQIFDNNHDTPEMLAQDVARESLETNYPALTDLMVHNIGPAIDFISKFADLHYQKAQTQTPEHSINRQIELPSASSYEFIQKVSKAFAAAGGQIMLDTRVEKLMLGNDKKLRGVIAAQKDQTVNIKARSVVLAAGGHGANQKMRGTESEGIDYYGPMTSTGDAYQFNGDLDLQTHDLGWYKLYPHGVEVEPGVAKLTTYASKQATDMGAIYVNSKGDRIVNESNVYTTFRNAILKQADKVAYLVMDERTWKKVYDLLILHDFTPEEIKSFFENKGKRPVFVKGSLESAAEQAGIVVDELVQTVKNYQGYVQDGHDHDFGRDPKYLHQFEGETFYIIEQRDRFATTLGGYSVDADNLQLVTTKNAPVANYFGAGEIIGGANGHDSMPSMMNTWGISSGYVAGAAASENAQRQATAGDDEANIVAIVGTNASKSYNRKLLYAMKELFETQVNFEICEIKDLPLFNEDDMDREPASVKALAAKIEAADGVVFGVPEYDHSIPAALKSAIEWLSCAEHPFKDKPVMIVGTSLGIQGTVRAQMNLRQILDSPGVDAKVMPGNEFMLPQAGNKFDENDHLNDDGSEHFLKQCFGHFLEGLELASKKTVTN
;
A
#
# COMPACT_ATOMS: atom_id res chain seq x y z
N MET A 1 -22.94 4.48 -41.57
CA MET A 1 -22.33 4.38 -40.23
C MET A 1 -21.81 5.75 -39.88
N SER A 2 -22.29 6.36 -38.78
CA SER A 2 -21.82 7.68 -38.36
C SER A 2 -20.68 7.52 -37.37
N LYS A 3 -19.45 7.62 -37.87
CA LYS A 3 -18.27 7.76 -37.02
C LYS A 3 -18.15 9.23 -36.62
N LYS A 4 -18.06 9.50 -35.32
CA LYS A 4 -17.83 10.85 -34.77
C LYS A 4 -16.54 10.83 -33.95
N GLN A 5 -15.74 11.88 -34.12
CA GLN A 5 -14.59 12.16 -33.28
C GLN A 5 -14.90 13.44 -32.52
N ILE A 6 -14.96 13.34 -31.20
CA ILE A 6 -15.47 14.41 -30.35
C ILE A 6 -14.34 14.88 -29.45
N THR A 7 -13.80 16.05 -29.74
CA THR A 7 -12.70 16.63 -28.96
C THR A 7 -13.23 17.44 -27.79
N GLY A 8 -12.53 17.42 -26.67
CA GLY A 8 -12.85 18.25 -25.52
C GLY A 8 -11.65 18.55 -24.64
N GLN A 9 -11.90 19.37 -23.62
CA GLN A 9 -10.90 19.77 -22.63
C GLN A 9 -11.46 19.58 -21.23
N ALA A 10 -10.68 18.97 -20.35
CA ALA A 10 -11.00 18.85 -18.92
C ALA A 10 -9.95 19.61 -18.12
N MET A 11 -10.38 20.26 -17.04
CA MET A 11 -9.47 20.83 -16.05
C MET A 11 -9.17 19.75 -15.00
N GLY A 12 -8.02 19.08 -15.14
CA GLY A 12 -7.55 18.09 -14.19
C GLY A 12 -7.04 18.71 -12.90
N HIS A 13 -6.28 17.93 -12.12
CA HIS A 13 -5.65 18.41 -10.89
C HIS A 13 -4.50 19.37 -11.18
N ASN A 14 -3.61 19.03 -12.12
CA ASN A 14 -2.42 19.83 -12.42
C ASN A 14 -2.59 20.74 -13.65
N GLY A 15 -3.74 20.68 -14.33
CA GLY A 15 -4.04 21.54 -15.46
C GLY A 15 -4.87 20.86 -16.54
N ILE A 16 -4.78 21.38 -17.76
CA ILE A 16 -5.66 20.99 -18.86
C ILE A 16 -5.30 19.58 -19.37
N ILE A 17 -6.34 18.80 -19.64
CA ILE A 17 -6.32 17.51 -20.34
C ILE A 17 -7.13 17.65 -21.63
N ASN A 18 -6.45 17.59 -22.77
CA ASN A 18 -7.08 17.55 -24.09
C ASN A 18 -7.35 16.10 -24.47
N TYR A 19 -8.58 15.80 -24.89
CA TYR A 19 -8.99 14.44 -25.25
C TYR A 19 -9.85 14.41 -26.52
N GLU A 20 -9.95 13.22 -27.10
CA GLU A 20 -10.83 12.87 -28.22
C GLU A 20 -11.60 11.60 -27.86
N VAL A 21 -12.93 11.62 -27.96
CA VAL A 21 -13.79 10.44 -27.87
C VAL A 21 -14.13 9.97 -29.27
N ASP A 22 -13.74 8.74 -29.60
CA ASP A 22 -14.18 8.08 -30.83
C ASP A 22 -15.48 7.34 -30.56
N VAL A 23 -16.52 7.68 -31.32
CA VAL A 23 -17.84 7.04 -31.24
C VAL A 23 -18.20 6.47 -32.62
N GLN A 24 -18.65 5.21 -32.64
CA GLN A 24 -19.23 4.58 -33.81
C GLN A 24 -20.60 4.00 -33.49
N ASP A 25 -21.62 4.41 -34.25
CA ASP A 25 -23.00 3.91 -34.12
C ASP A 25 -23.50 3.95 -32.65
N ASN A 26 -23.29 5.11 -32.00
CA ASN A 26 -23.60 5.39 -30.59
C ASN A 26 -22.86 4.54 -29.55
N LYS A 27 -21.79 3.84 -29.95
CA LYS A 27 -20.89 3.14 -29.03
C LYS A 27 -19.57 3.88 -28.88
N ILE A 28 -19.08 3.94 -27.66
CA ILE A 28 -17.75 4.48 -27.35
C ILE A 28 -16.72 3.42 -27.76
N GLU A 29 -15.90 3.76 -28.74
CA GLU A 29 -14.81 2.90 -29.23
C GLU A 29 -13.50 3.24 -28.50
N ASP A 30 -13.26 4.53 -28.24
CA ASP A 30 -12.05 5.00 -27.60
C ASP A 30 -12.23 6.33 -26.86
N LEU A 31 -11.39 6.55 -25.83
CA LEU A 31 -11.07 7.84 -25.23
C LEU A 31 -9.56 8.07 -25.36
N LYS A 32 -9.16 8.88 -26.34
CA LYS A 32 -7.76 9.24 -26.57
C LYS A 32 -7.40 10.49 -25.80
N ILE A 33 -6.20 10.49 -25.23
CA ILE A 33 -5.62 11.68 -24.63
C ILE A 33 -4.63 12.28 -25.62
N LEU A 34 -4.88 13.54 -25.98
CA LEU A 34 -4.09 14.29 -26.95
C LEU A 34 -2.91 15.02 -26.26
N LYS A 35 -3.16 15.57 -25.05
CA LYS A 35 -2.17 16.26 -24.21
C LYS A 35 -2.68 16.34 -22.77
N HIS A 36 -1.81 16.23 -21.77
CA HIS A 36 -2.17 16.45 -20.36
C HIS A 36 -1.08 17.21 -19.61
N SER A 37 -1.45 17.78 -18.46
CA SER A 37 -0.53 18.44 -17.52
C SER A 37 -0.39 17.65 -16.20
N GLU A 38 -1.01 16.48 -16.11
CA GLU A 38 -0.98 15.60 -14.94
C GLU A 38 0.37 14.93 -14.75
N THR A 39 0.68 14.56 -13.49
CA THR A 39 1.88 13.79 -13.16
C THR A 39 1.92 12.47 -13.94
N SER A 40 2.85 12.33 -14.88
CA SER A 40 2.87 11.24 -15.86
C SER A 40 2.84 9.85 -15.23
N GLY A 41 3.56 9.62 -14.13
CA GLY A 41 3.57 8.32 -13.45
C GLY A 41 2.22 7.89 -12.87
N ILE A 42 1.40 8.85 -12.42
CA ILE A 42 0.02 8.59 -11.97
C ILE A 42 -0.88 8.47 -13.20
N PHE A 43 -0.81 9.44 -14.11
CA PHE A 43 -1.65 9.54 -15.29
C PHE A 43 -1.63 8.24 -16.11
N ASN A 44 -0.44 7.73 -16.42
CA ASN A 44 -0.24 6.55 -17.26
C ASN A 44 -0.84 5.27 -16.64
N GLN A 45 -0.90 5.16 -15.31
CA GLN A 45 -1.54 4.01 -14.65
C GLN A 45 -3.07 4.14 -14.61
N VAL A 46 -3.55 5.38 -14.46
CA VAL A 46 -4.98 5.67 -14.22
C VAL A 46 -5.77 5.71 -15.52
N ILE A 47 -5.21 6.30 -16.58
CA ILE A 47 -5.97 6.59 -17.79
C ILE A 47 -6.43 5.34 -18.53
N ASP A 48 -5.57 4.33 -18.64
CA ASP A 48 -5.89 3.08 -19.33
C ASP A 48 -7.03 2.34 -18.62
N LYS A 49 -6.99 2.32 -17.28
CA LYS A 49 -8.05 1.75 -16.44
C LYS A 49 -9.37 2.51 -16.60
N LEU A 50 -9.32 3.84 -16.58
CA LEU A 50 -10.50 4.68 -16.77
C LEU A 50 -11.11 4.47 -18.16
N LYS A 51 -10.28 4.49 -19.20
CA LYS A 51 -10.68 4.22 -20.59
C LYS A 51 -11.33 2.85 -20.72
N GLN A 52 -10.71 1.81 -20.14
CA GLN A 52 -11.27 0.46 -20.19
C GLN A 52 -12.63 0.39 -19.50
N ASN A 53 -12.81 1.06 -18.36
CA ASN A 53 -14.11 1.12 -17.67
C ASN A 53 -15.17 1.80 -18.55
N ILE A 54 -14.84 2.96 -19.16
CA ILE A 54 -15.76 3.70 -20.03
C ILE A 54 -16.19 2.84 -21.23
N ILE A 55 -15.24 2.20 -21.90
CA ILE A 55 -15.51 1.34 -23.06
C ILE A 55 -16.30 0.10 -22.66
N THR A 56 -15.96 -0.53 -21.52
CA THR A 56 -16.64 -1.75 -21.07
C THR A 56 -18.07 -1.46 -20.63
N GLU A 57 -18.27 -0.38 -19.88
CA GLU A 57 -19.58 0.01 -19.34
C GLU A 57 -20.41 0.82 -20.35
N GLN A 58 -19.81 1.25 -21.47
CA GLN A 58 -20.42 2.17 -22.44
C GLN A 58 -21.05 3.37 -21.74
N SER A 59 -20.29 4.02 -20.86
CA SER A 59 -20.78 5.07 -19.97
C SER A 59 -19.64 5.96 -19.49
N PHE A 60 -19.91 7.24 -19.27
CA PHE A 60 -19.01 8.13 -18.51
C PHE A 60 -19.41 8.22 -17.02
N ASN A 61 -20.52 7.59 -16.63
CA ASN A 61 -20.90 7.40 -15.24
C ASN A 61 -20.26 6.13 -14.68
N VAL A 62 -18.92 6.09 -14.73
CA VAL A 62 -18.10 5.03 -14.14
C VAL A 62 -17.43 5.53 -12.87
N ASP A 63 -16.94 4.62 -12.03
CA ASP A 63 -16.27 5.00 -10.79
C ASP A 63 -14.98 5.77 -11.10
N THR A 64 -14.76 6.86 -10.36
CA THR A 64 -13.46 7.56 -10.36
C THR A 64 -12.37 6.62 -9.81
N ILE A 65 -11.12 6.89 -10.16
CA ILE A 65 -9.99 6.08 -9.70
C ILE A 65 -9.45 6.66 -8.39
N SER A 66 -9.38 5.84 -7.33
CA SER A 66 -8.96 6.27 -6.00
C SER A 66 -7.54 6.86 -6.04
N GLY A 67 -7.32 7.98 -5.34
CA GLY A 67 -6.06 8.71 -5.37
C GLY A 67 -5.84 9.58 -6.63
N ALA A 68 -6.73 9.51 -7.62
CA ALA A 68 -6.73 10.37 -8.82
C ALA A 68 -8.15 10.90 -9.13
N THR A 69 -8.97 11.05 -8.07
CA THR A 69 -10.39 11.38 -8.18
C THR A 69 -10.65 12.71 -8.86
N VAL A 70 -9.89 13.77 -8.54
CA VAL A 70 -10.09 15.11 -9.14
C VAL A 70 -9.94 15.06 -10.66
N MET A 71 -8.82 14.53 -11.13
CA MET A 71 -8.51 14.36 -12.55
C MET A 71 -9.55 13.50 -13.26
N THR A 72 -9.83 12.30 -12.72
CA THR A 72 -10.74 11.35 -13.37
C THR A 72 -12.17 11.87 -13.40
N GLN A 73 -12.65 12.50 -12.32
CA GLN A 73 -13.98 13.09 -12.28
C GLN A 73 -14.14 14.24 -13.28
N ALA A 74 -13.12 15.09 -13.41
CA ALA A 74 -13.13 16.20 -14.37
C ALA A 74 -13.17 15.69 -15.82
N LEU A 75 -12.37 14.67 -16.13
CA LEU A 75 -12.34 14.05 -17.46
C LEU A 75 -13.69 13.38 -17.79
N LEU A 76 -14.25 12.60 -16.87
CA LEU A 76 -15.55 11.95 -17.05
C LEU A 76 -16.67 12.97 -17.30
N LYS A 77 -16.77 14.01 -16.45
CA LYS A 77 -17.79 15.07 -16.60
C LYS A 77 -17.66 15.83 -17.92
N SER A 78 -16.42 16.18 -18.31
CA SER A 78 -16.22 16.91 -19.55
C SER A 78 -16.53 16.04 -20.77
N ALA A 79 -16.08 14.78 -20.77
CA ALA A 79 -16.32 13.86 -21.86
C ALA A 79 -17.82 13.53 -22.03
N ASP A 80 -18.53 13.29 -20.93
CA ASP A 80 -19.98 13.08 -20.93
C ASP A 80 -20.73 14.27 -21.55
N LYS A 81 -20.38 15.49 -21.13
CA LYS A 81 -20.94 16.72 -21.69
C LYS A 81 -20.63 16.84 -23.18
N ALA A 82 -19.38 16.63 -23.59
CA ALA A 82 -18.98 16.77 -24.99
C ALA A 82 -19.69 15.77 -25.92
N VAL A 83 -19.87 14.52 -25.45
CA VAL A 83 -20.57 13.46 -26.19
C VAL A 83 -22.08 13.76 -26.28
N THR A 84 -22.68 14.22 -25.19
CA THR A 84 -24.09 14.63 -25.14
C THR A 84 -24.35 15.83 -26.07
N ASP A 85 -23.51 16.86 -26.01
CA ASP A 85 -23.61 18.06 -26.86
C ASP A 85 -23.43 17.72 -28.35
N ALA A 86 -22.69 16.65 -28.67
CA ALA A 86 -22.53 16.13 -30.03
C ALA A 86 -23.71 15.28 -30.52
N GLY A 87 -24.77 15.14 -29.72
CA GLY A 87 -25.98 14.37 -30.04
C GLY A 87 -25.72 12.88 -30.18
N VAL A 88 -24.85 12.32 -29.35
CA VAL A 88 -24.62 10.88 -29.22
C VAL A 88 -25.35 10.36 -27.99
N ASP A 89 -26.14 9.30 -28.17
CA ASP A 89 -26.88 8.64 -27.10
C ASP A 89 -26.25 7.28 -26.78
N VAL A 90 -25.36 7.25 -25.79
CA VAL A 90 -24.64 6.03 -25.40
C VAL A 90 -25.51 5.20 -24.45
N GLN A 91 -25.64 3.91 -24.73
CA GLN A 91 -26.44 2.99 -23.92
C GLN A 91 -25.56 2.21 -22.93
N PRO A 92 -25.71 2.43 -21.60
CA PRO A 92 -24.87 1.79 -20.61
C PRO A 92 -25.05 0.27 -20.54
N VAL A 93 -23.96 -0.45 -20.31
CA VAL A 93 -23.97 -1.89 -20.01
C VAL A 93 -24.26 -2.08 -18.51
N PRO A 94 -25.30 -2.83 -18.12
CA PRO A 94 -25.60 -3.09 -16.71
C PRO A 94 -24.46 -3.83 -16.00
N LYS A 95 -24.00 -3.32 -14.84
CA LYS A 95 -23.01 -4.00 -13.99
C LYS A 95 -23.59 -5.27 -13.36
N LYS A 96 -22.86 -6.38 -13.41
CA LYS A 96 -23.11 -7.53 -12.52
C LYS A 96 -22.83 -7.09 -11.08
N LYS A 97 -23.72 -7.44 -10.15
CA LYS A 97 -23.50 -7.19 -8.72
C LYS A 97 -22.38 -8.11 -8.22
N ALA A 98 -21.31 -7.50 -7.69
CA ALA A 98 -20.28 -8.24 -6.99
C ALA A 98 -20.81 -8.77 -5.65
N PRO A 99 -20.28 -9.88 -5.12
CA PRO A 99 -20.61 -10.35 -3.79
C PRO A 99 -20.22 -9.29 -2.74
N LYS A 100 -21.04 -9.14 -1.68
CA LYS A 100 -20.81 -8.13 -0.63
C LYS A 100 -19.52 -8.36 0.17
N THR A 101 -19.03 -9.60 0.20
CA THR A 101 -17.85 -9.98 0.98
C THR A 101 -16.98 -10.95 0.19
N GLN A 102 -15.66 -10.75 0.23
CA GLN A 102 -14.65 -11.65 -0.30
C GLN A 102 -13.76 -12.12 0.84
N ASN A 103 -13.46 -13.42 0.86
CA ASN A 103 -12.54 -14.02 1.82
C ASN A 103 -11.31 -14.53 1.08
N LEU A 104 -10.12 -14.17 1.54
CA LEU A 104 -8.83 -14.53 0.95
C LEU A 104 -7.87 -15.03 2.04
N ARG A 105 -6.90 -15.85 1.63
CA ARG A 105 -5.78 -16.34 2.46
C ARG A 105 -4.46 -16.17 1.73
N THR A 106 -3.42 -15.78 2.47
CA THR A 106 -2.05 -15.67 1.98
C THR A 106 -1.06 -16.05 3.09
N ASP A 107 0.19 -16.33 2.74
CA ASP A 107 1.23 -16.54 3.77
C ASP A 107 1.72 -15.19 4.29
N VAL A 108 2.08 -14.30 3.36
CA VAL A 108 2.52 -12.93 3.65
C VAL A 108 1.57 -11.93 2.99
N LEU A 109 1.05 -11.00 3.79
CA LEU A 109 0.26 -9.87 3.31
C LEU A 109 1.12 -8.60 3.38
N ILE A 110 1.15 -7.82 2.30
CA ILE A 110 1.82 -6.53 2.24
C ILE A 110 0.76 -5.42 2.18
N ILE A 111 0.87 -4.42 3.06
CA ILE A 111 0.00 -3.24 3.07
C ILE A 111 0.77 -2.04 2.50
N GLY A 112 0.46 -1.65 1.27
CA GLY A 112 1.06 -0.51 0.57
C GLY A 112 1.87 -0.92 -0.66
N GLY A 113 1.55 -0.31 -1.81
CA GLY A 113 2.16 -0.58 -3.11
C GLY A 113 3.31 0.35 -3.49
N GLY A 114 4.02 0.89 -2.49
CA GLY A 114 5.24 1.67 -2.69
C GLY A 114 6.48 0.80 -2.91
N GLU A 115 7.65 1.43 -3.01
CA GLU A 115 8.94 0.75 -3.17
C GLU A 115 9.17 -0.35 -2.12
N ALA A 116 9.08 0.01 -0.84
CA ALA A 116 9.33 -0.91 0.28
C ALA A 116 8.40 -2.13 0.26
N GLY A 117 7.11 -1.92 -0.01
CA GLY A 117 6.12 -2.98 -0.07
C GLY A 117 6.36 -3.93 -1.24
N LEU A 118 6.68 -3.39 -2.42
CA LEU A 118 7.01 -4.20 -3.59
C LEU A 118 8.28 -5.02 -3.37
N VAL A 119 9.36 -4.43 -2.83
CA VAL A 119 10.59 -5.18 -2.52
C VAL A 119 10.32 -6.27 -1.49
N ALA A 120 9.56 -5.99 -0.42
CA ALA A 120 9.19 -6.98 0.59
C ALA A 120 8.39 -8.13 -0.02
N GLY A 121 7.42 -7.82 -0.88
CA GLY A 121 6.63 -8.83 -1.59
C GLY A 121 7.47 -9.69 -2.52
N CYS A 122 8.35 -9.08 -3.33
CA CYS A 122 9.28 -9.82 -4.20
C CYS A 122 10.19 -10.74 -3.39
N ARG A 123 10.72 -10.25 -2.27
CA ARG A 123 11.56 -11.05 -1.38
C ARG A 123 10.80 -12.27 -0.85
N ALA A 124 9.58 -12.07 -0.38
CA ALA A 124 8.74 -13.16 0.11
C ALA A 124 8.40 -14.21 -0.96
N LEU A 125 8.10 -13.78 -2.20
CA LEU A 125 7.90 -14.71 -3.32
C LEU A 125 9.13 -15.57 -3.59
N THR A 126 10.34 -15.00 -3.55
CA THR A 126 11.58 -15.80 -3.75
C THR A 126 11.84 -16.81 -2.63
N MET A 127 11.18 -16.65 -1.49
CA MET A 127 11.22 -17.58 -0.35
C MET A 127 10.04 -18.57 -0.37
N GLY A 128 9.30 -18.65 -1.49
CA GLY A 128 8.24 -19.64 -1.71
C GLY A 128 6.91 -19.31 -1.04
N GLN A 129 6.72 -18.08 -0.54
CA GLN A 129 5.48 -17.67 0.11
C GLN A 129 4.40 -17.30 -0.91
N LYS A 130 3.13 -17.55 -0.57
CA LYS A 130 2.01 -16.88 -1.25
C LYS A 130 1.92 -15.45 -0.74
N VAL A 131 1.81 -14.49 -1.67
CA VAL A 131 1.84 -13.06 -1.34
C VAL A 131 0.66 -12.33 -1.96
N ILE A 132 -0.06 -11.58 -1.13
CA ILE A 132 -1.05 -10.59 -1.54
C ILE A 132 -0.52 -9.22 -1.11
N LEU A 133 -0.54 -8.26 -2.02
CA LEU A 133 -0.27 -6.85 -1.76
C LEU A 133 -1.58 -6.07 -1.93
N VAL A 134 -1.94 -5.27 -0.92
CA VAL A 134 -3.09 -4.36 -0.97
C VAL A 134 -2.63 -2.91 -1.06
N GLU A 135 -3.27 -2.14 -1.92
CA GLU A 135 -3.02 -0.71 -2.12
C GLU A 135 -4.35 0.02 -2.16
N LYS A 136 -4.48 1.08 -1.34
CA LYS A 136 -5.73 1.83 -1.23
C LYS A 136 -6.02 2.67 -2.48
N ASN A 137 -4.97 3.09 -3.20
CA ASN A 137 -5.10 3.86 -4.41
C ASN A 137 -5.42 2.95 -5.61
N GLY A 138 -5.96 3.55 -6.66
CA GLY A 138 -6.21 2.85 -7.92
C GLY A 138 -4.98 2.70 -8.81
N TYR A 139 -3.79 3.04 -8.29
CA TYR A 139 -2.47 2.96 -8.92
C TYR A 139 -1.40 2.63 -7.86
N LEU A 140 -0.22 2.18 -8.29
CA LEU A 140 0.89 1.84 -7.39
C LEU A 140 1.87 2.99 -7.22
N GLY A 141 2.62 2.92 -6.12
CA GLY A 141 3.88 3.61 -5.95
C GLY A 141 3.89 4.82 -5.03
N GLY A 142 2.75 5.26 -4.49
CA GLY A 142 2.71 6.25 -3.40
C GLY A 142 3.62 7.48 -3.62
N ALA A 143 4.49 7.79 -2.65
CA ALA A 143 5.49 8.86 -2.80
C ALA A 143 6.66 8.47 -3.71
N THR A 144 6.94 7.18 -3.89
CA THR A 144 8.03 6.66 -4.70
C THR A 144 7.95 7.16 -6.15
N ILE A 145 6.78 7.14 -6.77
CA ILE A 145 6.61 7.52 -8.21
C ILE A 145 6.90 9.00 -8.50
N LEU A 146 7.05 9.84 -7.47
CA LEU A 146 7.33 11.27 -7.61
C LEU A 146 8.84 11.58 -7.58
N ASN A 147 9.70 10.58 -7.38
CA ASN A 147 11.14 10.80 -7.21
C ASN A 147 12.00 10.24 -8.36
N GLY A 148 13.25 10.70 -8.40
CA GLY A 148 14.17 10.47 -9.53
C GLY A 148 14.94 9.14 -9.54
N SER A 149 14.48 8.11 -8.83
CA SER A 149 15.14 6.77 -8.70
C SER A 149 16.54 6.73 -8.10
N ASN A 150 17.01 7.86 -7.56
CA ASN A 150 18.34 7.93 -6.95
C ASN A 150 18.37 7.10 -5.65
N VAL A 151 19.34 6.21 -5.52
CA VAL A 151 19.59 5.34 -4.38
C VAL A 151 21.10 5.16 -4.18
N VAL A 152 21.56 4.82 -2.99
CA VAL A 152 22.96 4.40 -2.81
C VAL A 152 23.13 2.93 -3.20
N GLY A 153 24.23 2.61 -3.87
CA GLY A 153 24.58 1.24 -4.24
C GLY A 153 25.67 0.63 -3.35
N THR A 154 25.96 1.22 -2.19
CA THR A 154 27.04 0.78 -1.29
C THR A 154 26.97 -0.73 -1.01
N GLY A 155 28.07 -1.44 -1.28
CA GLY A 155 28.18 -2.89 -1.07
C GLY A 155 27.48 -3.77 -2.11
N SER A 156 26.94 -3.22 -3.20
CA SER A 156 26.35 -3.99 -4.32
C SER A 156 27.35 -4.29 -5.43
N ASP A 157 27.18 -5.43 -6.09
CA ASP A 157 27.91 -5.76 -7.34
C ASP A 157 27.57 -4.74 -8.44
N VAL A 158 26.32 -4.28 -8.49
CA VAL A 158 25.86 -3.23 -9.43
C VAL A 158 26.72 -1.96 -9.30
N ALA A 159 26.90 -1.44 -8.09
CA ALA A 159 27.69 -0.24 -7.88
C ALA A 159 29.18 -0.47 -8.09
N ALA A 160 29.70 -1.64 -7.70
CA ALA A 160 31.09 -2.00 -7.93
C ALA A 160 31.45 -1.94 -9.43
N GLN A 161 30.54 -2.35 -10.31
CA GLN A 161 30.70 -2.26 -11.76
C GLN A 161 30.64 -0.81 -12.28
N ILE A 162 29.76 0.02 -11.71
CA ILE A 162 29.57 1.42 -12.14
C ILE A 162 30.74 2.32 -11.71
N PHE A 163 31.29 2.10 -10.51
CA PHE A 163 32.30 2.96 -9.89
C PHE A 163 33.70 2.38 -9.89
N ASP A 164 33.91 1.22 -10.54
CA ASP A 164 35.20 0.52 -10.60
C ASP A 164 35.79 0.23 -9.20
N ASN A 165 34.94 -0.31 -8.31
CA ASN A 165 35.26 -0.64 -6.92
C ASN A 165 36.01 0.48 -6.18
N ASN A 166 35.37 1.63 -6.05
CA ASN A 166 35.87 2.82 -5.37
C ASN A 166 36.13 2.68 -3.85
N HIS A 167 36.18 1.46 -3.31
CA HIS A 167 36.36 1.16 -1.89
C HIS A 167 35.26 1.73 -0.96
N ASP A 168 34.05 1.92 -1.48
CA ASP A 168 32.91 2.29 -0.65
C ASP A 168 32.53 1.18 0.34
N THR A 169 32.21 1.55 1.59
CA THR A 169 31.82 0.60 2.64
C THR A 169 30.55 1.03 3.39
N PRO A 170 29.80 0.07 3.97
CA PRO A 170 28.66 0.37 4.84
C PRO A 170 28.98 1.32 5.99
N GLU A 171 30.17 1.22 6.60
CA GLU A 171 30.59 2.07 7.71
C GLU A 171 30.79 3.52 7.27
N MET A 172 31.33 3.75 6.07
CA MET A 172 31.43 5.10 5.51
C MET A 172 30.04 5.70 5.27
N LEU A 173 29.10 4.90 4.77
CA LEU A 173 27.72 5.34 4.61
C LEU A 173 27.08 5.68 5.96
N ALA A 174 27.29 4.85 6.99
CA ALA A 174 26.77 5.09 8.33
C ALA A 174 27.34 6.38 8.94
N GLN A 175 28.63 6.65 8.76
CA GLN A 175 29.28 7.89 9.19
C GLN A 175 28.70 9.11 8.46
N ASP A 176 28.42 8.99 7.17
CA ASP A 176 27.78 10.06 6.39
C ASP A 176 26.35 10.34 6.89
N VAL A 177 25.57 9.29 7.19
CA VAL A 177 24.23 9.41 7.80
C VAL A 177 24.30 10.07 9.18
N ALA A 178 25.20 9.63 10.04
CA ALA A 178 25.38 10.20 11.38
C ALA A 178 25.77 11.67 11.31
N ARG A 179 26.69 12.03 10.40
CA ARG A 179 27.08 13.43 10.16
C ARG A 179 25.93 14.29 9.68
N GLU A 180 25.20 13.87 8.64
CA GLU A 180 24.09 14.68 8.08
C GLU A 180 22.95 14.83 9.09
N SER A 181 22.67 13.76 9.84
CA SER A 181 21.62 13.76 10.85
C SER A 181 22.06 14.33 12.20
N LEU A 182 23.28 14.85 12.34
CA LEU A 182 23.81 15.38 13.60
C LEU A 182 23.70 14.36 14.76
N GLU A 183 23.99 13.09 14.49
CA GLU A 183 23.95 11.97 15.45
C GLU A 183 22.55 11.71 16.04
N THR A 184 21.48 12.11 15.33
CA THR A 184 20.09 11.85 15.75
C THR A 184 19.52 10.56 15.15
N ASN A 185 20.25 9.92 14.23
CA ASN A 185 19.91 8.62 13.71
C ASN A 185 20.00 7.53 14.79
N TYR A 186 19.25 6.46 14.59
CA TYR A 186 19.20 5.32 15.52
C TYR A 186 20.24 4.32 15.03
N PRO A 187 21.40 4.14 15.72
CA PRO A 187 22.54 3.46 15.13
C PRO A 187 22.25 2.03 14.66
N ALA A 188 21.43 1.28 15.40
CA ALA A 188 21.06 -0.08 15.02
C ALA A 188 20.22 -0.14 13.73
N LEU A 189 19.33 0.84 13.49
CA LEU A 189 18.55 0.91 12.25
C LEU A 189 19.39 1.42 11.08
N THR A 190 20.31 2.36 11.33
CA THR A 190 21.30 2.78 10.33
C THR A 190 22.19 1.61 9.94
N ASP A 191 22.69 0.84 10.91
CA ASP A 191 23.53 -0.34 10.68
C ASP A 191 22.81 -1.40 9.84
N LEU A 192 21.55 -1.71 10.17
CA LEU A 192 20.69 -2.57 9.37
C LEU A 192 20.56 -2.05 7.93
N MET A 193 20.31 -0.75 7.75
CA MET A 193 20.14 -0.15 6.42
C MET A 193 21.42 -0.29 5.57
N VAL A 194 22.57 0.10 6.10
CA VAL A 194 23.81 0.19 5.33
C VAL A 194 24.37 -1.19 4.98
N HIS A 195 24.14 -2.20 5.82
CA HIS A 195 24.59 -3.56 5.56
C HIS A 195 23.67 -4.36 4.64
N ASN A 196 22.42 -3.93 4.46
CA ASN A 196 21.44 -4.64 3.63
C ASN A 196 21.15 -3.96 2.29
N ILE A 197 21.51 -2.68 2.09
CA ILE A 197 21.23 -2.00 0.82
C ILE A 197 21.94 -2.66 -0.38
N GLY A 198 23.22 -3.03 -0.25
CA GLY A 198 23.97 -3.67 -1.34
C GLY A 198 23.30 -4.96 -1.85
N PRO A 199 23.10 -5.97 -0.97
CA PRO A 199 22.37 -7.18 -1.31
C PRO A 199 20.94 -6.94 -1.82
N ALA A 200 20.25 -5.92 -1.30
CA ALA A 200 18.89 -5.58 -1.72
C ALA A 200 18.86 -5.03 -3.15
N ILE A 201 19.83 -4.19 -3.54
CA ILE A 201 20.00 -3.69 -4.91
C ILE A 201 20.27 -4.86 -5.87
N ASP A 202 21.24 -5.71 -5.57
CA ASP A 202 21.57 -6.85 -6.44
C ASP A 202 20.39 -7.81 -6.60
N PHE A 203 19.67 -8.07 -5.50
CA PHE A 203 18.45 -8.86 -5.51
C PHE A 203 17.38 -8.26 -6.42
N ILE A 204 17.00 -7.00 -6.21
CA ILE A 204 15.86 -6.41 -6.91
C ILE A 204 16.19 -6.14 -8.38
N SER A 205 17.45 -5.78 -8.67
CA SER A 205 17.97 -5.70 -10.04
C SER A 205 17.80 -7.00 -10.79
N LYS A 206 18.21 -8.12 -10.19
CA LYS A 206 18.08 -9.43 -10.82
C LYS A 206 16.62 -9.88 -10.93
N PHE A 207 15.81 -9.63 -9.91
CA PHE A 207 14.41 -10.07 -9.88
C PHE A 207 13.56 -9.36 -10.94
N ALA A 208 13.77 -8.05 -11.13
CA ALA A 208 12.93 -7.20 -11.98
C ALA A 208 13.64 -6.69 -13.24
N ASP A 209 14.83 -7.19 -13.55
CA ASP A 209 15.64 -6.75 -14.70
C ASP A 209 15.89 -5.23 -14.70
N LEU A 210 16.39 -4.73 -13.56
CA LEU A 210 16.75 -3.33 -13.39
C LEU A 210 18.22 -3.12 -13.72
N HIS A 211 18.48 -2.21 -14.63
CA HIS A 211 19.81 -1.70 -14.90
C HIS A 211 19.96 -0.34 -14.26
N TYR A 212 21.04 -0.13 -13.55
CA TYR A 212 21.37 1.15 -12.96
C TYR A 212 22.53 1.79 -13.71
N GLN A 213 22.58 3.11 -13.65
CA GLN A 213 23.70 3.93 -14.11
C GLN A 213 24.21 4.80 -12.95
N LYS A 214 25.37 5.43 -13.15
CA LYS A 214 25.82 6.49 -12.25
C LYS A 214 24.76 7.59 -12.22
N ALA A 215 24.35 8.01 -11.03
CA ALA A 215 23.38 9.08 -10.92
C ALA A 215 23.89 10.38 -11.52
N GLN A 216 23.01 11.14 -12.19
CA GLN A 216 23.33 12.42 -12.83
C GLN A 216 24.04 13.38 -11.88
N THR A 217 23.63 13.38 -10.61
CA THR A 217 24.26 14.15 -9.54
C THR A 217 24.79 13.21 -8.47
N GLN A 218 26.08 13.34 -8.16
CA GLN A 218 26.68 12.82 -6.92
C GLN A 218 26.70 13.99 -5.94
N THR A 219 25.93 13.89 -4.86
CA THR A 219 25.72 14.99 -3.94
C THR A 219 26.84 15.02 -2.89
N PRO A 220 27.32 16.22 -2.53
CA PRO A 220 28.52 16.38 -1.69
C PRO A 220 28.31 15.96 -0.22
N GLU A 221 27.06 15.70 0.19
CA GLU A 221 26.76 15.14 1.51
C GLU A 221 27.32 13.72 1.66
N HIS A 222 27.45 12.98 0.55
CA HIS A 222 28.13 11.68 0.53
C HIS A 222 29.65 11.88 0.43
N SER A 223 30.40 11.22 1.30
CA SER A 223 31.88 11.29 1.30
C SER A 223 32.53 10.64 0.08
N ILE A 224 31.77 9.82 -0.66
CA ILE A 224 32.21 9.12 -1.86
C ILE A 224 31.07 9.01 -2.88
N ASN A 225 31.44 8.91 -4.17
CA ASN A 225 30.47 8.65 -5.24
C ASN A 225 29.84 7.26 -5.05
N ARG A 226 28.58 7.19 -4.65
CA ARG A 226 27.86 5.94 -4.39
C ARG A 226 26.44 5.91 -4.94
N GLN A 227 25.99 7.04 -5.50
CA GLN A 227 24.61 7.21 -5.92
C GLN A 227 24.40 6.67 -7.32
N ILE A 228 23.47 5.74 -7.44
CA ILE A 228 23.03 5.13 -8.68
C ILE A 228 21.57 5.50 -8.95
N GLU A 229 21.16 5.44 -10.20
CA GLU A 229 19.78 5.71 -10.61
C GLU A 229 19.39 4.82 -11.79
N LEU A 230 18.09 4.71 -12.05
CA LEU A 230 17.59 4.07 -13.27
C LEU A 230 17.81 4.99 -14.48
N PRO A 231 17.96 4.45 -15.71
CA PRO A 231 18.22 5.25 -16.90
C PRO A 231 17.18 6.33 -17.19
N SER A 232 15.92 6.10 -16.82
CA SER A 232 14.85 7.10 -16.94
C SER A 232 14.95 8.25 -15.93
N ALA A 233 15.83 8.15 -14.94
CA ALA A 233 15.88 9.03 -13.77
C ALA A 233 14.50 9.20 -13.11
N SER A 234 13.70 8.13 -13.07
CA SER A 234 12.36 8.13 -12.51
C SER A 234 12.04 6.79 -11.84
N SER A 235 11.60 6.86 -10.59
CA SER A 235 11.13 5.68 -9.86
C SER A 235 9.82 5.12 -10.41
N TYR A 236 9.17 5.80 -11.36
CA TYR A 236 8.08 5.19 -12.10
C TYR A 236 8.54 3.95 -12.88
N GLU A 237 9.74 3.96 -13.44
CA GLU A 237 10.34 2.78 -14.08
C GLU A 237 10.49 1.62 -13.07
N PHE A 238 10.96 1.92 -11.86
CA PHE A 238 11.08 0.93 -10.78
C PHE A 238 9.72 0.29 -10.49
N ILE A 239 8.70 1.11 -10.20
CA ILE A 239 7.36 0.63 -9.86
C ILE A 239 6.78 -0.23 -10.99
N GLN A 240 6.91 0.19 -12.25
CA GLN A 240 6.42 -0.58 -13.39
C GLN A 240 7.13 -1.93 -13.54
N LYS A 241 8.46 -1.94 -13.54
CA LYS A 241 9.23 -3.18 -13.75
C LYS A 241 9.06 -4.15 -12.58
N VAL A 242 9.16 -3.67 -11.35
CA VAL A 242 9.08 -4.50 -10.15
C VAL A 242 7.67 -5.05 -9.95
N SER A 243 6.61 -4.25 -10.11
CA SER A 243 5.23 -4.75 -9.98
C SER A 243 4.89 -5.80 -11.06
N LYS A 244 5.39 -5.62 -12.29
CA LYS A 244 5.25 -6.62 -13.36
C LYS A 244 5.99 -7.92 -13.02
N ALA A 245 7.22 -7.84 -12.53
CA ALA A 245 8.00 -9.01 -12.11
C ALA A 245 7.33 -9.71 -10.92
N PHE A 246 6.82 -8.96 -9.95
CA PHE A 246 6.06 -9.47 -8.80
C PHE A 246 4.84 -10.29 -9.25
N ALA A 247 4.03 -9.73 -10.15
CA ALA A 247 2.87 -10.43 -10.69
C ALA A 247 3.25 -11.67 -11.51
N ALA A 248 4.32 -11.57 -12.32
CA ALA A 248 4.82 -12.70 -13.11
C ALA A 248 5.35 -13.85 -12.24
N ALA A 249 5.86 -13.55 -11.04
CA ALA A 249 6.29 -14.53 -10.05
C ALA A 249 5.13 -15.11 -9.20
N GLY A 250 3.87 -14.74 -9.49
CA GLY A 250 2.68 -15.27 -8.83
C GLY A 250 2.13 -14.42 -7.68
N GLY A 251 2.71 -13.23 -7.43
CA GLY A 251 2.18 -12.29 -6.46
C GLY A 251 0.87 -11.65 -6.92
N GLN A 252 -0.09 -11.49 -6.00
CA GLN A 252 -1.38 -10.85 -6.29
C GLN A 252 -1.37 -9.39 -5.80
N ILE A 253 -1.72 -8.45 -6.69
CA ILE A 253 -1.87 -7.03 -6.35
C ILE A 253 -3.35 -6.66 -6.36
N MET A 254 -3.83 -6.06 -5.27
CA MET A 254 -5.19 -5.57 -5.11
C MET A 254 -5.18 -4.05 -4.94
N LEU A 255 -5.51 -3.34 -6.01
CA LEU A 255 -5.72 -1.88 -6.00
C LEU A 255 -7.09 -1.52 -5.45
N ASP A 256 -7.30 -0.25 -5.14
CA ASP A 256 -8.54 0.28 -4.54
C ASP A 256 -8.96 -0.49 -3.27
N THR A 257 -8.00 -1.08 -2.55
CA THR A 257 -8.22 -1.97 -1.41
C THR A 257 -7.64 -1.33 -0.15
N ARG A 258 -8.48 -0.58 0.57
CA ARG A 258 -8.09 0.18 1.76
C ARG A 258 -8.24 -0.69 3.00
N VAL A 259 -7.17 -0.91 3.75
CA VAL A 259 -7.25 -1.59 5.05
C VAL A 259 -7.99 -0.69 6.05
N GLU A 260 -9.03 -1.23 6.67
CA GLU A 260 -9.86 -0.53 7.66
C GLU A 260 -9.63 -1.05 9.08
N LYS A 261 -9.31 -2.35 9.22
CA LYS A 261 -9.14 -2.98 10.54
C LYS A 261 -8.18 -4.17 10.50
N LEU A 262 -7.49 -4.39 11.61
CA LEU A 262 -6.70 -5.60 11.85
C LEU A 262 -7.56 -6.76 12.38
N MET A 263 -7.25 -7.98 11.97
CA MET A 263 -7.84 -9.20 12.52
C MET A 263 -6.94 -9.73 13.64
N LEU A 264 -7.26 -9.40 14.89
CA LEU A 264 -6.52 -9.85 16.08
C LEU A 264 -7.19 -11.07 16.71
N GLY A 265 -6.39 -12.08 17.08
CA GLY A 265 -6.85 -13.19 17.92
C GLY A 265 -7.05 -12.77 19.38
N ASN A 266 -7.66 -13.65 20.18
CA ASN A 266 -7.80 -13.45 21.64
C ASN A 266 -6.45 -13.34 22.37
N ASP A 267 -5.40 -13.93 21.78
CA ASP A 267 -4.00 -13.84 22.20
C ASP A 267 -3.30 -12.54 21.73
N LYS A 268 -4.05 -11.61 21.12
CA LYS A 268 -3.58 -10.37 20.48
C LYS A 268 -2.61 -10.58 19.31
N LYS A 269 -2.44 -11.81 18.80
CA LYS A 269 -1.64 -12.04 17.59
C LYS A 269 -2.39 -11.55 16.35
N LEU A 270 -1.66 -10.96 15.42
CA LEU A 270 -2.22 -10.56 14.14
C LEU A 270 -2.43 -11.79 13.23
N ARG A 271 -3.63 -11.89 12.65
CA ARG A 271 -4.06 -13.01 11.80
C ARG A 271 -4.50 -12.57 10.40
N GLY A 272 -4.46 -11.27 10.09
CA GLY A 272 -4.92 -10.72 8.83
C GLY A 272 -5.50 -9.32 8.94
N VAL A 273 -6.24 -8.90 7.92
CA VAL A 273 -6.89 -7.59 7.85
C VAL A 273 -8.30 -7.68 7.27
N ILE A 274 -9.11 -6.67 7.58
CA ILE A 274 -10.36 -6.37 6.91
C ILE A 274 -10.13 -5.09 6.10
N ALA A 275 -10.38 -5.16 4.80
CA ALA A 275 -10.24 -4.07 3.86
C ALA A 275 -11.57 -3.73 3.18
N ALA A 276 -11.72 -2.49 2.73
CA ALA A 276 -12.79 -2.03 1.87
C ALA A 276 -12.28 -1.90 0.43
N GLN A 277 -13.00 -2.51 -0.50
CA GLN A 277 -12.76 -2.38 -1.94
C GLN A 277 -14.08 -1.99 -2.62
N LYS A 278 -14.26 -0.70 -2.91
CA LYS A 278 -15.53 -0.14 -3.40
C LYS A 278 -16.70 -0.53 -2.47
N ASP A 279 -17.71 -1.23 -3.00
CA ASP A 279 -18.89 -1.70 -2.24
C ASP A 279 -18.69 -3.07 -1.56
N GLN A 280 -17.46 -3.62 -1.59
CA GLN A 280 -17.13 -4.95 -1.10
C GLN A 280 -16.24 -4.89 0.15
N THR A 281 -16.55 -5.73 1.13
CA THR A 281 -15.63 -6.03 2.25
C THR A 281 -14.70 -7.18 1.85
N VAL A 282 -13.39 -7.01 2.02
CA VAL A 282 -12.38 -8.02 1.71
C VAL A 282 -11.69 -8.44 3.01
N ASN A 283 -11.91 -9.68 3.45
CA ASN A 283 -11.23 -10.27 4.59
C ASN A 283 -10.03 -11.06 4.09
N ILE A 284 -8.82 -10.67 4.53
CA ILE A 284 -7.58 -11.33 4.12
C ILE A 284 -6.89 -11.89 5.35
N LYS A 285 -6.92 -13.22 5.49
CA LYS A 285 -6.12 -13.92 6.50
C LYS A 285 -4.68 -14.07 6.04
N ALA A 286 -3.74 -13.83 6.95
CA ALA A 286 -2.32 -13.92 6.68
C ALA A 286 -1.55 -14.44 7.91
N ARG A 287 -0.51 -15.25 7.67
CA ARG A 287 0.40 -15.70 8.73
C ARG A 287 1.33 -14.57 9.17
N SER A 288 1.78 -13.74 8.24
CA SER A 288 2.57 -12.54 8.51
C SER A 288 2.04 -11.34 7.73
N VAL A 289 2.17 -10.15 8.31
CA VAL A 289 1.79 -8.88 7.68
C VAL A 289 2.99 -7.93 7.69
N VAL A 290 3.31 -7.33 6.54
CA VAL A 290 4.27 -6.24 6.40
C VAL A 290 3.52 -4.94 6.16
N LEU A 291 3.65 -3.99 7.09
CA LEU A 291 3.15 -2.64 6.97
C LEU A 291 4.15 -1.79 6.18
N ALA A 292 3.76 -1.37 4.97
CA ALA A 292 4.56 -0.52 4.09
C ALA A 292 3.72 0.67 3.56
N ALA A 293 2.91 1.26 4.45
CA ALA A 293 1.84 2.20 4.10
C ALA A 293 2.30 3.65 3.82
N GLY A 294 3.60 3.92 3.83
CA GLY A 294 4.16 5.27 3.68
C GLY A 294 3.95 6.16 4.92
N GLY A 295 4.27 7.45 4.79
CA GLY A 295 4.16 8.42 5.88
C GLY A 295 2.79 9.11 6.04
N HIS A 296 2.80 10.16 6.86
CA HIS A 296 1.63 10.99 7.19
C HIS A 296 1.75 12.42 6.69
N GLY A 297 2.66 12.65 5.75
CA GLY A 297 3.01 13.98 5.27
C GLY A 297 1.82 14.83 4.81
N ALA A 298 0.78 14.27 4.20
CA ALA A 298 -0.40 15.02 3.75
C ALA A 298 -1.38 15.38 4.89
N ASN A 299 -1.27 14.76 6.06
CA ASN A 299 -2.21 14.94 7.16
C ASN A 299 -1.78 16.08 8.09
N GLN A 300 -2.31 17.28 7.84
CA GLN A 300 -2.01 18.47 8.64
C GLN A 300 -2.23 18.30 10.15
N LYS A 301 -3.16 17.46 10.59
CA LYS A 301 -3.41 17.24 12.03
C LYS A 301 -2.30 16.42 12.71
N MET A 302 -1.57 15.63 11.94
CA MET A 302 -0.42 14.87 12.41
C MET A 302 0.89 15.66 12.28
N ARG A 303 0.88 16.77 11.55
CA ARG A 303 2.01 17.68 11.48
C ARG A 303 2.03 18.52 12.76
N GLY A 304 3.06 18.36 13.58
CA GLY A 304 3.23 19.13 14.81
C GLY A 304 3.67 20.57 14.55
N THR A 305 3.94 21.32 15.63
CA THR A 305 4.49 22.70 15.56
C THR A 305 5.81 22.79 14.79
N GLU A 306 6.53 21.68 14.68
CA GLU A 306 7.76 21.52 13.90
C GLU A 306 7.57 21.79 12.41
N SER A 307 6.35 21.60 11.89
CA SER A 307 6.01 21.85 10.49
C SER A 307 5.64 23.30 10.19
N GLU A 308 5.52 24.16 11.22
CA GLU A 308 5.10 25.55 11.02
C GLU A 308 6.06 26.29 10.08
N GLY A 309 5.52 26.86 9.00
CA GLY A 309 6.29 27.57 8.00
C GLY A 309 6.95 26.68 6.94
N ILE A 310 6.78 25.36 7.03
CA ILE A 310 7.31 24.37 6.09
C ILE A 310 6.16 23.75 5.30
N ASP A 311 6.24 23.81 3.97
CA ASP A 311 5.11 23.43 3.11
C ASP A 311 5.26 21.99 2.57
N TYR A 312 4.15 21.29 2.39
CA TYR A 312 4.17 19.91 1.91
C TYR A 312 4.06 19.84 0.39
N TYR A 313 4.87 18.98 -0.25
CA TYR A 313 4.83 18.79 -1.71
C TYR A 313 4.73 17.32 -2.15
N GLY A 314 4.53 16.40 -1.19
CA GLY A 314 4.39 14.97 -1.47
C GLY A 314 2.98 14.59 -1.97
N PRO A 315 2.71 13.29 -2.15
CA PRO A 315 1.40 12.85 -2.60
C PRO A 315 0.33 13.15 -1.53
N MET A 316 -0.83 13.65 -1.96
CA MET A 316 -1.95 13.93 -1.04
C MET A 316 -2.59 12.68 -0.44
N THR A 317 -2.17 11.50 -0.90
CA THR A 317 -2.60 10.20 -0.37
C THR A 317 -1.78 9.75 0.85
N SER A 318 -0.70 10.43 1.25
CA SER A 318 0.07 10.11 2.46
C SER A 318 -0.61 10.63 3.73
N THR A 319 -1.74 10.03 4.09
CA THR A 319 -2.66 10.53 5.14
C THR A 319 -2.45 9.92 6.53
N GLY A 320 -1.53 8.95 6.68
CA GLY A 320 -1.30 8.28 7.95
C GLY A 320 -2.44 7.32 8.37
N ASP A 321 -3.16 6.72 7.43
CA ASP A 321 -4.30 5.83 7.74
C ASP A 321 -3.93 4.67 8.67
N ALA A 322 -2.68 4.21 8.60
CA ALA A 322 -2.15 3.14 9.47
C ALA A 322 -2.20 3.49 10.96
N TYR A 323 -2.12 4.77 11.33
CA TYR A 323 -2.26 5.20 12.72
C TYR A 323 -3.68 5.05 13.25
N GLN A 324 -4.68 5.00 12.36
CA GLN A 324 -6.07 4.77 12.76
C GLN A 324 -6.35 3.28 12.98
N PHE A 325 -6.06 2.42 11.99
CA PHE A 325 -6.42 1.00 12.10
C PHE A 325 -5.49 0.21 13.06
N ASN A 326 -4.33 0.74 13.42
CA ASN A 326 -3.46 0.20 14.47
C ASN A 326 -3.85 0.65 15.88
N GLY A 327 -4.90 1.46 16.06
CA GLY A 327 -5.24 2.09 17.34
C GLY A 327 -5.42 1.15 18.53
N ASP A 328 -5.71 -0.13 18.27
CA ASP A 328 -5.87 -1.16 19.31
C ASP A 328 -4.55 -1.80 19.80
N LEU A 329 -3.40 -1.52 19.16
CA LEU A 329 -2.14 -2.23 19.37
C LEU A 329 -1.10 -1.53 20.26
N ASP A 330 -1.39 -0.35 20.82
CA ASP A 330 -0.45 0.42 21.67
C ASP A 330 0.98 0.45 21.11
N LEU A 331 1.07 0.65 19.79
CA LEU A 331 2.34 0.65 19.06
C LEU A 331 3.15 1.90 19.43
N GLN A 332 4.45 1.73 19.61
CA GLN A 332 5.35 2.83 19.89
C GLN A 332 5.62 3.63 18.62
N THR A 333 5.56 4.95 18.74
CA THR A 333 5.96 5.90 17.70
C THR A 333 7.06 6.82 18.22
N HIS A 334 7.79 7.42 17.31
CA HIS A 334 8.85 8.37 17.62
C HIS A 334 9.01 9.38 16.49
N ASP A 335 9.48 10.57 16.86
CA ASP A 335 10.00 11.56 15.93
C ASP A 335 9.01 12.01 14.83
N LEU A 336 7.69 11.92 15.08
CA LEU A 336 6.63 12.19 14.08
C LEU A 336 6.67 13.61 13.47
N GLY A 337 7.37 14.54 14.12
CA GLY A 337 7.62 15.90 13.66
C GLY A 337 8.90 16.08 12.82
N TRP A 338 9.62 15.01 12.50
CA TRP A 338 10.83 15.07 11.66
C TRP A 338 10.48 14.89 10.19
N TYR A 339 11.09 15.70 9.33
CA TYR A 339 10.77 15.79 7.91
C TYR A 339 12.04 15.92 7.07
N LYS A 340 12.05 15.32 5.88
CA LYS A 340 13.12 15.60 4.91
C LYS A 340 12.87 16.95 4.23
N LEU A 341 13.69 17.95 4.58
CA LEU A 341 13.53 19.33 4.13
C LEU A 341 14.37 19.68 2.89
N TYR A 342 13.78 20.49 2.02
CA TYR A 342 14.44 21.13 0.87
C TYR A 342 14.12 22.63 0.83
N PRO A 343 15.10 23.52 0.55
CA PRO A 343 14.91 24.97 0.68
C PRO A 343 14.29 25.70 -0.52
N HIS A 344 13.85 24.94 -1.53
CA HIS A 344 13.42 25.47 -2.83
C HIS A 344 11.95 25.15 -3.09
N GLY A 345 11.07 25.74 -2.30
CA GLY A 345 9.62 25.60 -2.42
C GLY A 345 8.93 26.93 -2.66
N VAL A 346 7.84 26.89 -3.43
CA VAL A 346 6.87 27.98 -3.56
C VAL A 346 5.52 27.46 -3.08
N GLU A 347 4.92 28.13 -2.11
CA GLU A 347 3.58 27.81 -1.61
C GLU A 347 2.54 28.16 -2.68
N VAL A 348 1.88 27.15 -3.24
CA VAL A 348 0.85 27.36 -4.28
C VAL A 348 -0.57 27.34 -3.70
N GLU A 349 -0.74 26.67 -2.56
CA GLU A 349 -1.94 26.68 -1.73
C GLU A 349 -1.51 26.64 -0.26
N PRO A 350 -2.33 27.08 0.71
CA PRO A 350 -1.97 27.07 2.12
C PRO A 350 -1.41 25.72 2.61
N GLY A 351 -0.12 25.70 2.95
CA GLY A 351 0.62 24.52 3.43
C GLY A 351 0.97 23.49 2.34
N VAL A 352 0.83 23.84 1.06
CA VAL A 352 1.17 23.02 -0.11
C VAL A 352 2.13 23.77 -1.02
N ALA A 353 3.28 23.15 -1.31
CA ALA A 353 4.30 23.73 -2.18
C ALA A 353 4.48 22.98 -3.49
N LYS A 354 4.94 23.69 -4.52
CA LYS A 354 5.59 23.11 -5.70
C LYS A 354 7.11 23.26 -5.60
N LEU A 355 7.82 22.33 -6.23
CA LEU A 355 9.28 22.31 -6.23
C LEU A 355 9.85 23.34 -7.21
N THR A 356 10.87 24.08 -6.80
CA THR A 356 11.59 25.03 -7.67
C THR A 356 13.08 24.75 -7.74
N THR A 357 13.57 23.65 -7.16
CA THR A 357 15.00 23.34 -7.00
C THR A 357 15.82 23.54 -8.27
N TYR A 358 15.39 22.97 -9.40
CA TYR A 358 16.14 23.09 -10.66
C TYR A 358 16.18 24.53 -11.18
N ALA A 359 15.03 25.22 -11.13
CA ALA A 359 14.91 26.61 -11.57
C ALA A 359 15.75 27.54 -10.67
N SER A 360 15.61 27.41 -9.36
CA SER A 360 16.37 28.16 -8.37
C SER A 360 17.87 27.90 -8.45
N LYS A 361 18.29 26.64 -8.62
CA LYS A 361 19.71 26.30 -8.75
C LYS A 361 20.30 26.94 -10.01
N GLN A 362 19.60 26.81 -11.15
CA GLN A 362 19.99 27.49 -12.39
C GLN A 362 20.06 29.01 -12.21
N ALA A 363 19.13 29.61 -11.47
CA ALA A 363 19.14 31.04 -11.19
C ALA A 363 20.39 31.46 -10.41
N THR A 364 20.71 30.72 -9.34
CA THR A 364 21.91 30.98 -8.56
C THR A 364 23.15 30.77 -9.40
N ASP A 365 23.26 29.72 -10.20
CA ASP A 365 24.43 29.53 -11.08
C ASP A 365 24.60 30.67 -12.10
N MET A 366 23.54 31.43 -12.40
CA MET A 366 23.54 32.60 -13.27
C MET A 366 23.75 33.94 -12.55
N GLY A 367 23.96 33.95 -11.24
CA GLY A 367 24.26 35.13 -10.43
C GLY A 367 23.13 35.63 -9.53
N ALA A 368 21.99 34.93 -9.48
CA ALA A 368 20.92 35.29 -8.53
C ALA A 368 21.38 35.13 -7.08
N ILE A 369 20.78 35.91 -6.18
CA ILE A 369 21.09 35.93 -4.74
C ILE A 369 19.84 35.66 -3.91
N TYR A 370 20.04 35.15 -2.69
CA TYR A 370 18.98 34.96 -1.70
C TYR A 370 19.06 36.00 -0.60
N VAL A 371 17.97 36.75 -0.41
CA VAL A 371 17.85 37.77 0.64
C VAL A 371 16.70 37.48 1.60
N ASN A 372 16.77 38.00 2.82
CA ASN A 372 15.65 38.00 3.77
C ASN A 372 14.73 39.23 3.57
N SER A 373 13.68 39.34 4.38
CA SER A 373 12.76 40.49 4.39
C SER A 373 13.42 41.83 4.77
N LYS A 374 14.64 41.82 5.32
CA LYS A 374 15.44 43.03 5.57
C LYS A 374 16.30 43.45 4.38
N GLY A 375 16.39 42.63 3.32
CA GLY A 375 17.23 42.90 2.16
C GLY A 375 18.67 42.39 2.30
N ASP A 376 19.01 41.70 3.38
CA ASP A 376 20.34 41.12 3.59
C ASP A 376 20.46 39.77 2.89
N ARG A 377 21.61 39.47 2.27
CA ARG A 377 21.94 38.10 1.86
C ARG A 377 22.03 37.19 3.09
N ILE A 378 21.58 35.94 2.95
CA ILE A 378 21.52 34.99 4.09
C ILE A 378 22.37 33.73 3.93
N VAL A 379 22.90 33.48 2.73
CA VAL A 379 23.62 32.23 2.42
C VAL A 379 24.62 32.43 1.30
N ASN A 380 25.65 31.59 1.26
CA ASN A 380 26.37 31.28 0.03
C ASN A 380 25.48 30.45 -0.88
N GLU A 381 25.01 31.00 -2.00
CA GLU A 381 24.04 30.35 -2.89
C GLU A 381 24.61 29.12 -3.63
N SER A 382 25.92 28.87 -3.53
CA SER A 382 26.57 27.67 -4.07
C SER A 382 26.75 26.53 -3.05
N ASN A 383 26.37 26.74 -1.78
CA ASN A 383 26.52 25.72 -0.73
C ASN A 383 25.48 24.58 -0.84
N VAL A 384 25.73 23.53 -0.05
CA VAL A 384 24.81 22.39 0.12
C VAL A 384 23.46 22.82 0.69
N TYR A 385 22.41 22.06 0.35
CA TYR A 385 21.02 22.40 0.69
C TYR A 385 20.79 22.57 2.19
N THR A 386 21.53 21.83 3.02
CA THR A 386 21.49 21.92 4.48
C THR A 386 21.82 23.30 5.01
N THR A 387 22.78 24.01 4.40
CA THR A 387 23.11 25.36 4.85
C THR A 387 21.98 26.33 4.52
N PHE A 388 21.40 26.22 3.32
CA PHE A 388 20.37 27.14 2.87
C PHE A 388 19.03 26.95 3.62
N ARG A 389 18.56 25.71 3.77
CA ARG A 389 17.33 25.43 4.56
C ARG A 389 17.45 25.96 6.00
N ASN A 390 18.60 25.73 6.63
CA ASN A 390 18.86 26.21 8.00
C ASN A 390 18.91 27.75 8.06
N ALA A 391 19.32 28.42 6.98
CA ALA A 391 19.29 29.87 6.90
C ALA A 391 17.85 30.40 6.80
N ILE A 392 16.98 29.74 6.03
CA ILE A 392 15.54 30.07 5.93
C ILE A 392 14.86 29.88 7.28
N LEU A 393 15.04 28.73 7.95
CA LEU A 393 14.40 28.43 9.25
C LEU A 393 14.81 29.37 10.38
N LYS A 394 15.97 30.05 10.26
CA LYS A 394 16.41 31.07 11.21
C LYS A 394 15.74 32.44 10.99
N GLN A 395 15.12 32.67 9.84
CA GLN A 395 14.38 33.91 9.59
C GLN A 395 13.05 33.89 10.37
N ALA A 396 12.63 35.07 10.87
CA ALA A 396 11.42 35.18 11.70
C ALA A 396 10.14 34.79 10.94
N ASP A 397 10.10 35.03 9.63
CA ASP A 397 9.00 34.72 8.72
C ASP A 397 9.19 33.37 7.99
N LYS A 398 10.34 32.70 8.18
CA LYS A 398 10.75 31.46 7.51
C LYS A 398 10.68 31.55 5.98
N VAL A 399 11.06 32.70 5.42
CA VAL A 399 11.09 32.96 3.98
C VAL A 399 12.47 33.49 3.55
N ALA A 400 12.89 33.11 2.35
CA ALA A 400 13.93 33.80 1.59
C ALA A 400 13.35 34.32 0.27
N TYR A 401 14.02 35.29 -0.33
CA TYR A 401 13.62 35.89 -1.61
C TYR A 401 14.73 35.72 -2.63
N LEU A 402 14.43 35.06 -3.75
CA LEU A 402 15.34 34.91 -4.87
C LEU A 402 15.28 36.15 -5.74
N VAL A 403 16.37 36.91 -5.81
CA VAL A 403 16.48 38.15 -6.59
C VAL A 403 17.19 37.87 -7.91
N MET A 404 16.55 38.23 -9.02
CA MET A 404 16.97 37.90 -10.37
C MET A 404 16.86 39.10 -11.32
N ASP A 405 17.73 39.14 -12.33
CA ASP A 405 17.54 39.97 -13.51
C ASP A 405 16.61 39.30 -14.55
N GLU A 406 16.21 40.03 -15.59
CA GLU A 406 15.36 39.51 -16.66
C GLU A 406 15.99 38.33 -17.42
N ARG A 407 17.31 38.34 -17.60
CA ARG A 407 18.06 37.25 -18.26
C ARG A 407 17.88 35.93 -17.49
N THR A 408 18.04 35.98 -16.18
CA THR A 408 17.91 34.82 -15.29
C THR A 408 16.46 34.39 -15.17
N TRP A 409 15.53 35.33 -15.03
CA TRP A 409 14.10 35.04 -14.98
C TRP A 409 13.61 34.25 -16.18
N LYS A 410 14.06 34.57 -17.41
CA LYS A 410 13.67 33.82 -18.62
C LYS A 410 14.00 32.32 -18.49
N LYS A 411 15.18 31.99 -17.96
CA LYS A 411 15.59 30.59 -17.72
C LYS A 411 14.81 29.93 -16.59
N VAL A 412 14.56 30.68 -15.52
CA VAL A 412 13.71 30.21 -14.41
C VAL A 412 12.31 29.90 -14.90
N TYR A 413 11.69 30.78 -15.68
CA TYR A 413 10.36 30.59 -16.24
C TYR A 413 10.29 29.29 -17.06
N ASP A 414 11.22 29.08 -17.99
CA ASP A 414 11.27 27.86 -18.80
C ASP A 414 11.35 26.59 -17.93
N LEU A 415 12.15 26.63 -16.86
CA LEU A 415 12.29 25.50 -15.93
C LEU A 415 11.09 25.32 -15.01
N LEU A 416 10.41 26.38 -14.59
CA LEU A 416 9.15 26.27 -13.85
C LEU A 416 8.09 25.58 -14.71
N ILE A 417 7.97 25.98 -15.98
CA ILE A 417 7.04 25.33 -16.92
C ILE A 417 7.40 23.85 -17.14
N LEU A 418 8.70 23.52 -17.20
CA LEU A 418 9.16 22.14 -17.32
C LEU A 418 8.84 21.30 -16.06
N HIS A 419 8.77 21.92 -14.89
CA HIS A 419 8.60 21.26 -13.59
C HIS A 419 7.25 21.61 -12.94
N ASP A 420 6.16 21.36 -13.67
CA ASP A 420 4.77 21.37 -13.19
C ASP A 420 4.15 22.73 -12.83
N PHE A 421 4.70 23.85 -13.33
CA PHE A 421 3.98 25.13 -13.33
C PHE A 421 3.30 25.38 -14.68
N THR A 422 2.14 26.02 -14.65
CA THR A 422 1.46 26.50 -15.86
C THR A 422 1.71 28.00 -16.08
N PRO A 423 1.66 28.49 -17.34
CA PRO A 423 1.75 29.92 -17.63
C PRO A 423 0.68 30.74 -16.89
N GLU A 424 -0.53 30.19 -16.78
CA GLU A 424 -1.66 30.81 -16.08
C GLU A 424 -1.43 30.93 -14.58
N GLU A 425 -0.88 29.89 -13.93
CA GLU A 425 -0.49 29.95 -12.51
C GLU A 425 0.55 31.04 -12.28
N ILE A 426 1.65 31.01 -13.04
CA ILE A 426 2.73 32.00 -12.89
C ILE A 426 2.19 33.43 -13.10
N LYS A 427 1.36 33.63 -14.12
CA LYS A 427 0.71 34.92 -14.38
C LYS A 427 -0.13 35.36 -13.18
N SER A 428 -0.92 34.46 -12.60
CA SER A 428 -1.76 34.76 -11.44
C SER A 428 -0.95 35.18 -10.21
N PHE A 429 0.25 34.61 -10.02
CA PHE A 429 1.13 35.00 -8.90
C PHE A 429 1.62 36.44 -9.02
N PHE A 430 1.97 36.91 -10.23
CA PHE A 430 2.32 38.32 -10.45
C PHE A 430 1.14 39.29 -10.30
N GLU A 431 -0.09 38.82 -10.56
CA GLU A 431 -1.31 39.63 -10.42
C GLU A 431 -1.77 39.73 -8.96
N ASN A 432 -1.47 38.73 -8.13
CA ASN A 432 -1.85 38.63 -6.71
C ASN A 432 -0.93 39.44 -5.78
N LYS A 433 -0.80 40.74 -6.02
CA LYS A 433 0.05 41.64 -5.21
C LYS A 433 -0.31 41.62 -3.73
N GLY A 434 0.71 41.55 -2.86
CA GLY A 434 0.56 41.57 -1.40
C GLY A 434 0.02 40.27 -0.79
N LYS A 435 -0.03 39.18 -1.57
CA LYS A 435 -0.40 37.83 -1.11
C LYS A 435 0.72 36.85 -1.42
N ARG A 436 0.67 35.69 -0.78
CA ARG A 436 1.53 34.55 -1.10
C ARG A 436 0.95 33.73 -2.27
N PRO A 437 1.81 33.11 -3.12
CA PRO A 437 3.26 33.29 -3.11
C PRO A 437 3.68 34.65 -3.68
N VAL A 438 4.69 35.28 -3.09
CA VAL A 438 5.23 36.57 -3.57
C VAL A 438 5.97 36.36 -4.88
N PHE A 439 5.40 36.87 -5.98
CA PHE A 439 6.02 37.00 -7.29
C PHE A 439 5.90 38.45 -7.75
N VAL A 440 7.01 39.16 -7.87
CA VAL A 440 7.01 40.58 -8.23
C VAL A 440 8.02 40.89 -9.31
N LYS A 441 7.74 41.93 -10.08
CA LYS A 441 8.62 42.45 -11.13
C LYS A 441 8.58 43.98 -11.17
N GLY A 442 9.70 44.61 -11.52
CA GLY A 442 9.81 46.07 -11.62
C GLY A 442 11.27 46.53 -11.64
N SER A 443 11.51 47.82 -11.34
CA SER A 443 12.86 48.24 -10.92
C SER A 443 13.24 47.55 -9.61
N LEU A 444 14.50 47.58 -9.22
CA LEU A 444 14.94 46.96 -7.96
C LEU A 444 14.15 47.51 -6.76
N GLU A 445 13.94 48.83 -6.71
CA GLU A 445 13.22 49.51 -5.64
C GLU A 445 11.74 49.13 -5.63
N SER A 446 11.09 49.18 -6.81
CA SER A 446 9.67 48.85 -6.94
C SER A 446 9.40 47.36 -6.68
N ALA A 447 10.32 46.47 -7.07
CA ALA A 447 10.22 45.05 -6.76
C ALA A 447 10.40 44.80 -5.26
N ALA A 448 11.39 45.45 -4.62
CA ALA A 448 11.61 45.35 -3.17
C ALA A 448 10.35 45.77 -2.38
N GLU A 449 9.78 46.94 -2.71
CA GLU A 449 8.57 47.45 -2.07
C GLU A 449 7.39 46.49 -2.22
N GLN A 450 7.17 45.97 -3.43
CA GLN A 450 6.08 45.01 -3.70
C GLN A 450 6.28 43.67 -2.98
N ALA A 451 7.52 43.23 -2.77
CA ALA A 451 7.86 42.00 -2.05
C ALA A 451 7.78 42.16 -0.52
N GLY A 452 7.67 43.39 -0.01
CA GLY A 452 7.76 43.68 1.42
C GLY A 452 9.19 43.61 1.97
N ILE A 453 10.20 43.82 1.12
CA ILE A 453 11.62 43.86 1.49
C ILE A 453 12.01 45.32 1.76
N VAL A 454 12.88 45.56 2.76
CA VAL A 454 13.41 46.90 3.03
C VAL A 454 14.21 47.40 1.82
N VAL A 455 13.68 48.45 1.17
CA VAL A 455 14.15 48.93 -0.14
C VAL A 455 15.62 49.35 -0.11
N ASP A 456 15.97 50.26 0.80
CA ASP A 456 17.32 50.85 0.85
C ASP A 456 18.40 49.79 1.12
N GLU A 457 18.10 48.82 1.99
CA GLU A 457 19.00 47.73 2.32
C GLU A 457 19.18 46.77 1.14
N LEU A 458 18.11 46.40 0.43
CA LEU A 458 18.24 45.54 -0.76
C LEU A 458 19.05 46.22 -1.86
N VAL A 459 18.82 47.52 -2.10
CA VAL A 459 19.61 48.30 -3.06
C VAL A 459 21.09 48.28 -2.68
N GLN A 460 21.41 48.46 -1.40
CA GLN A 460 22.78 48.40 -0.92
C GLN A 460 23.38 46.99 -1.05
N THR A 461 22.63 45.94 -0.75
CA THR A 461 23.03 44.54 -0.93
C THR A 461 23.37 44.22 -2.39
N VAL A 462 22.50 44.61 -3.33
CA VAL A 462 22.76 44.39 -4.77
C VAL A 462 23.99 45.20 -5.22
N LYS A 463 24.14 46.44 -4.74
CA LYS A 463 25.33 47.25 -5.03
C LYS A 463 26.62 46.61 -4.52
N ASN A 464 26.62 46.08 -3.29
CA ASN A 464 27.77 45.38 -2.71
C ASN A 464 28.10 44.13 -3.54
N TYR A 465 27.09 43.30 -3.84
CA TYR A 465 27.25 42.10 -4.66
C TYR A 465 27.84 42.42 -6.04
N GLN A 466 27.35 43.47 -6.73
CA GLN A 466 27.92 43.92 -8.01
C GLN A 466 29.39 44.33 -7.88
N GLY A 467 29.79 44.92 -6.74
CA GLY A 467 31.19 45.19 -6.41
C GLY A 467 32.00 43.90 -6.26
N TYR A 468 31.47 42.91 -5.55
CA TYR A 468 32.12 41.60 -5.36
C TYR A 468 32.35 40.86 -6.69
N VAL A 469 31.42 40.99 -7.63
CA VAL A 469 31.58 40.44 -8.99
C VAL A 469 32.74 41.12 -9.72
N GLN A 470 32.92 42.43 -9.56
CA GLN A 470 34.06 43.16 -10.15
C GLN A 470 35.39 42.80 -9.48
N ASP A 471 35.38 42.62 -8.17
CA ASP A 471 36.54 42.22 -7.38
C ASP A 471 36.90 40.73 -7.59
N GLY A 472 35.98 39.94 -8.12
CA GLY A 472 36.13 38.49 -8.31
C GLY A 472 36.09 37.70 -7.00
N HIS A 473 35.58 38.29 -5.92
CA HIS A 473 35.55 37.70 -4.60
C HIS A 473 34.30 38.13 -3.80
N ASP A 474 33.52 37.16 -3.34
CA ASP A 474 32.37 37.40 -2.45
C ASP A 474 32.83 37.60 -1.00
N HIS A 475 32.86 38.86 -0.58
CA HIS A 475 33.31 39.24 0.76
C HIS A 475 32.33 38.86 1.89
N ASP A 476 31.06 38.57 1.57
CA ASP A 476 30.07 38.22 2.59
C ASP A 476 30.09 36.73 2.91
N PHE A 477 30.07 35.89 1.86
CA PHE A 477 29.81 34.45 2.00
C PHE A 477 30.84 33.55 1.29
N GLY A 478 31.84 34.12 0.61
CA GLY A 478 32.89 33.35 -0.06
C GLY A 478 32.38 32.47 -1.20
N ARG A 479 31.31 32.88 -1.89
CA ARG A 479 30.79 32.19 -3.08
C ARG A 479 31.84 32.06 -4.17
N ASP A 480 31.88 30.88 -4.80
CA ASP A 480 32.85 30.54 -5.84
C ASP A 480 32.76 31.57 -6.99
N PRO A 481 33.90 32.19 -7.41
CA PRO A 481 33.92 33.21 -8.45
C PRO A 481 33.27 32.80 -9.77
N LYS A 482 33.23 31.50 -10.10
CA LYS A 482 32.58 31.04 -11.34
C LYS A 482 31.06 31.25 -11.36
N TYR A 483 30.45 31.48 -10.20
CA TYR A 483 29.02 31.77 -10.04
C TYR A 483 28.74 33.24 -9.74
N LEU A 484 29.78 34.10 -9.72
CA LEU A 484 29.64 35.54 -9.53
C LEU A 484 29.41 36.20 -10.89
N HIS A 485 28.16 36.55 -11.16
CA HIS A 485 27.74 37.20 -12.39
C HIS A 485 27.03 38.51 -12.09
N GLN A 486 27.22 39.51 -12.96
CA GLN A 486 26.56 40.80 -12.82
C GLN A 486 25.06 40.66 -13.10
N PHE A 487 24.24 41.40 -12.35
CA PHE A 487 22.86 41.65 -12.76
C PHE A 487 22.84 42.55 -14.00
N GLU A 488 22.01 42.18 -14.98
CA GLU A 488 21.88 42.88 -16.27
C GLU A 488 20.51 43.58 -16.40
N GLY A 489 20.51 44.80 -16.96
CA GLY A 489 19.29 45.56 -17.24
C GLY A 489 18.66 46.22 -16.01
N GLU A 490 17.46 46.75 -16.19
CA GLU A 490 16.75 47.55 -15.17
C GLU A 490 15.52 46.83 -14.59
N THR A 491 15.18 45.65 -15.12
CA THR A 491 14.03 44.86 -14.67
C THR A 491 14.47 43.71 -13.78
N PHE A 492 14.01 43.73 -12.54
CA PHE A 492 14.25 42.70 -11.54
C PHE A 492 12.99 41.87 -11.30
N TYR A 493 13.22 40.61 -10.95
CA TYR A 493 12.21 39.66 -10.52
C TYR A 493 12.57 39.15 -9.14
N ILE A 494 11.58 39.11 -8.24
CA ILE A 494 11.74 38.57 -6.90
C ILE A 494 10.66 37.52 -6.66
N ILE A 495 11.08 36.32 -6.31
CA ILE A 495 10.16 35.23 -5.94
C ILE A 495 10.49 34.73 -4.53
N GLU A 496 9.47 34.49 -3.72
CA GLU A 496 9.67 33.84 -2.41
C GLU A 496 10.17 32.41 -2.56
N GLN A 497 10.93 31.94 -1.59
CA GLN A 497 11.36 30.57 -1.40
C GLN A 497 11.17 30.16 0.06
N ARG A 498 10.66 28.95 0.24
CA ARG A 498 10.38 28.36 1.55
C ARG A 498 10.90 26.94 1.62
N ASP A 499 11.12 26.50 2.84
CA ASP A 499 11.40 25.10 3.10
C ASP A 499 10.16 24.27 2.82
N ARG A 500 10.38 23.12 2.19
CA ARG A 500 9.32 22.17 1.85
C ARG A 500 9.73 20.73 2.18
N PHE A 501 8.75 19.87 2.38
CA PHE A 501 8.97 18.45 2.63
C PHE A 501 7.94 17.57 1.91
N ALA A 502 8.34 16.34 1.58
CA ALA A 502 7.42 15.32 1.06
C ALA A 502 7.44 14.04 1.92
N THR A 503 8.47 13.88 2.75
CA THR A 503 8.73 12.64 3.49
C THR A 503 8.80 12.93 4.97
N THR A 504 8.11 12.12 5.77
CA THR A 504 8.24 12.08 7.23
C THR A 504 9.37 11.13 7.61
N LEU A 505 10.24 11.55 8.52
CA LEU A 505 11.40 10.77 8.98
C LEU A 505 11.17 10.04 10.30
N GLY A 506 10.12 10.42 11.03
CA GLY A 506 9.59 9.65 12.16
C GLY A 506 8.49 8.69 11.75
N GLY A 507 8.14 7.79 12.65
CA GLY A 507 7.17 6.73 12.39
C GLY A 507 6.98 5.80 13.57
N TYR A 508 6.57 4.57 13.30
CA TYR A 508 6.56 3.50 14.29
C TYR A 508 7.96 3.01 14.61
N SER A 509 8.15 2.57 15.85
CA SER A 509 9.36 1.86 16.28
C SER A 509 9.26 0.38 15.93
N VAL A 510 10.43 -0.22 15.69
CA VAL A 510 10.60 -1.64 15.40
C VAL A 510 11.80 -2.20 16.16
N ASP A 511 11.87 -3.52 16.30
CA ASP A 511 13.15 -4.15 16.64
C ASP A 511 14.13 -4.02 15.47
N ALA A 512 15.41 -3.86 15.80
CA ALA A 512 16.45 -3.62 14.79
C ALA A 512 16.99 -4.90 14.13
N ASP A 513 16.51 -6.09 14.52
CA ASP A 513 16.97 -7.35 13.93
C ASP A 513 16.08 -7.77 12.75
N ASN A 514 14.76 -7.59 12.90
CA ASN A 514 13.75 -8.13 12.00
C ASN A 514 12.71 -7.11 11.53
N LEU A 515 12.78 -5.86 12.02
CA LEU A 515 11.80 -4.81 11.76
C LEU A 515 10.37 -5.18 12.20
N GLN A 516 10.23 -5.98 13.26
CA GLN A 516 8.93 -6.27 13.87
C GLN A 516 8.45 -5.04 14.65
N LEU A 517 7.18 -4.66 14.47
CA LEU A 517 6.59 -3.51 15.17
C LEU A 517 6.55 -3.79 16.68
N VAL A 518 6.89 -2.78 17.49
CA VAL A 518 6.91 -2.90 18.95
C VAL A 518 5.85 -2.03 19.61
N THR A 519 5.36 -2.49 20.76
CA THR A 519 4.47 -1.73 21.64
C THR A 519 5.23 -0.67 22.45
N THR A 520 4.53 0.25 23.11
CA THR A 520 5.13 1.24 24.04
C THR A 520 5.95 0.63 25.19
N LYS A 521 5.84 -0.68 25.41
CA LYS A 521 6.63 -1.46 26.37
C LYS A 521 7.85 -2.15 25.73
N ASN A 522 8.20 -1.81 24.50
CA ASN A 522 9.22 -2.47 23.68
C ASN A 522 8.99 -3.97 23.45
N ALA A 523 7.74 -4.44 23.58
CA ALA A 523 7.40 -5.84 23.28
C ALA A 523 7.01 -5.97 21.80
N PRO A 524 7.57 -6.94 21.05
CA PRO A 524 7.23 -7.14 19.64
C PRO A 524 5.79 -7.62 19.47
N VAL A 525 5.11 -7.11 18.44
CA VAL A 525 3.76 -7.53 18.07
C VAL A 525 3.85 -8.70 17.11
N ALA A 526 3.37 -9.86 17.57
CA ALA A 526 3.43 -11.10 16.80
C ALA A 526 2.86 -10.94 15.38
N ASN A 527 3.61 -11.46 14.41
CA ASN A 527 3.25 -11.50 12.99
C ASN A 527 3.21 -10.15 12.26
N TYR A 528 3.67 -9.05 12.89
CA TYR A 528 3.52 -7.72 12.32
C TYR A 528 4.86 -6.99 12.16
N PHE A 529 5.25 -6.75 10.91
CA PHE A 529 6.53 -6.16 10.52
C PHE A 529 6.31 -4.81 9.81
N GLY A 530 7.31 -3.94 9.82
CA GLY A 530 7.27 -2.65 9.14
C GLY A 530 8.34 -2.53 8.05
N ALA A 531 8.08 -1.72 7.03
CA ALA A 531 9.06 -1.35 6.01
C ALA A 531 8.83 0.06 5.44
N GLY A 532 9.91 0.79 5.15
CA GLY A 532 9.89 2.10 4.52
C GLY A 532 9.57 3.26 5.47
N GLU A 533 8.98 4.33 4.91
CA GLU A 533 8.69 5.61 5.59
C GLU A 533 7.80 5.48 6.85
N ILE A 534 7.08 4.37 6.99
CA ILE A 534 6.24 4.11 8.16
C ILE A 534 7.06 3.84 9.44
N ILE A 535 8.37 3.59 9.31
CA ILE A 535 9.33 3.41 10.40
C ILE A 535 10.22 4.64 10.52
N GLY A 536 10.40 5.13 11.75
CA GLY A 536 11.28 6.25 12.05
C GLY A 536 12.72 5.85 12.37
N GLY A 537 13.63 6.83 12.34
CA GLY A 537 14.93 6.76 13.04
C GLY A 537 16.14 6.30 12.24
N ALA A 538 16.00 5.51 11.16
CA ALA A 538 17.15 5.00 10.39
C ALA A 538 18.06 6.10 9.82
N ASN A 539 17.47 7.25 9.45
CA ASN A 539 18.17 8.41 8.93
C ASN A 539 18.27 9.58 9.93
N GLY A 540 17.64 9.50 11.11
CA GLY A 540 17.58 10.62 12.05
C GLY A 540 16.72 11.80 11.57
N HIS A 541 17.02 13.00 12.07
CA HIS A 541 16.21 14.22 11.87
C HIS A 541 16.31 14.83 10.46
N ASP A 542 17.29 14.39 9.66
CA ASP A 542 17.43 14.75 8.24
C ASP A 542 18.21 13.64 7.53
N SER A 543 17.98 13.48 6.23
CA SER A 543 18.60 12.42 5.43
C SER A 543 19.35 12.98 4.22
N MET A 544 20.47 12.41 3.83
CA MET A 544 21.13 12.81 2.57
C MET A 544 20.21 12.51 1.38
N PRO A 545 20.34 13.22 0.24
CA PRO A 545 19.69 12.82 -1.00
C PRO A 545 19.93 11.34 -1.29
N SER A 546 18.91 10.64 -1.83
CA SER A 546 18.86 9.18 -2.10
C SER A 546 18.55 8.25 -0.92
N MET A 547 18.63 8.74 0.32
CA MET A 547 18.57 7.85 1.48
C MET A 547 17.17 7.32 1.83
N MET A 548 16.10 7.97 1.37
CA MET A 548 14.75 7.46 1.60
C MET A 548 14.40 6.28 0.68
N ASN A 549 14.88 6.28 -0.57
CA ASN A 549 14.79 5.09 -1.43
C ASN A 549 15.70 3.97 -0.89
N THR A 550 16.89 4.34 -0.42
CA THR A 550 17.83 3.42 0.25
C THR A 550 17.16 2.71 1.43
N TRP A 551 16.51 3.48 2.31
CA TRP A 551 15.75 2.92 3.41
C TRP A 551 14.57 2.07 2.95
N GLY A 552 13.80 2.53 1.95
CA GLY A 552 12.68 1.79 1.39
C GLY A 552 13.08 0.41 0.86
N ILE A 553 14.10 0.35 0.02
CA ILE A 553 14.61 -0.90 -0.57
C ILE A 553 15.23 -1.81 0.50
N SER A 554 16.10 -1.27 1.35
CA SER A 554 16.78 -2.06 2.38
C SER A 554 15.81 -2.62 3.42
N SER A 555 14.90 -1.80 3.95
CA SER A 555 13.92 -2.25 4.94
C SER A 555 12.89 -3.19 4.33
N GLY A 556 12.46 -2.97 3.09
CA GLY A 556 11.60 -3.91 2.35
C GLY A 556 12.27 -5.27 2.18
N TYR A 557 13.55 -5.30 1.82
CA TYR A 557 14.32 -6.54 1.69
C TYR A 557 14.39 -7.33 3.00
N VAL A 558 14.69 -6.66 4.13
CA VAL A 558 14.77 -7.29 5.44
C VAL A 558 13.39 -7.75 5.93
N ALA A 559 12.39 -6.87 5.91
CA ALA A 559 11.04 -7.19 6.40
C ALA A 559 10.38 -8.31 5.59
N GLY A 560 10.59 -8.35 4.27
CA GLY A 560 10.11 -9.44 3.42
C GLY A 560 10.70 -10.79 3.80
N ALA A 561 11.98 -10.84 4.16
CA ALA A 561 12.62 -12.07 4.64
C ALA A 561 12.10 -12.48 6.02
N ALA A 562 12.09 -11.55 6.99
CA ALA A 562 11.62 -11.81 8.35
C ALA A 562 10.15 -12.28 8.38
N ALA A 563 9.27 -11.63 7.62
CA ALA A 563 7.88 -12.04 7.50
C ALA A 563 7.72 -13.44 6.90
N SER A 564 8.57 -13.81 5.94
CA SER A 564 8.55 -15.12 5.28
C SER A 564 9.02 -16.24 6.21
N GLU A 565 10.13 -16.02 6.92
CA GLU A 565 10.62 -16.97 7.93
C GLU A 565 9.59 -17.17 9.04
N ASN A 566 8.95 -16.09 9.48
CA ASN A 566 7.86 -16.16 10.45
C ASN A 566 6.64 -16.94 9.93
N ALA A 567 6.25 -16.73 8.66
CA ALA A 567 5.14 -17.46 8.05
C ALA A 567 5.47 -18.96 7.92
N GLN A 568 6.71 -19.30 7.54
CA GLN A 568 7.17 -20.67 7.44
C GLN A 568 7.20 -21.38 8.81
N ARG A 569 7.66 -20.70 9.87
CA ARG A 569 7.61 -21.25 11.24
C ARG A 569 6.19 -21.58 11.67
N GLN A 570 5.23 -20.68 11.41
CA GLN A 570 3.81 -20.93 11.71
C GLN A 570 3.26 -22.11 10.90
N ALA A 571 3.58 -22.19 9.60
CA ALA A 571 3.17 -23.31 8.76
C ALA A 571 3.67 -24.66 9.31
N THR A 572 4.89 -24.71 9.83
CA THR A 572 5.48 -25.94 10.41
C THR A 572 4.98 -26.27 11.81
N ALA A 573 4.54 -25.27 12.59
CA ALA A 573 4.01 -25.47 13.92
C ALA A 573 2.56 -26.01 13.92
N GLY A 574 1.92 -26.08 12.75
CA GLY A 574 0.47 -26.25 12.59
C GLY A 574 -0.21 -24.88 12.73
N ASP A 575 -1.12 -24.54 11.80
CA ASP A 575 -1.98 -23.38 12.02
C ASP A 575 -2.83 -23.68 13.27
N ASP A 576 -2.99 -22.72 14.21
CA ASP A 576 -3.86 -22.82 15.40
C ASP A 576 -5.36 -23.03 15.05
N GLU A 577 -5.68 -23.38 13.80
CA GLU A 577 -7.02 -23.51 13.25
C GLU A 577 -7.49 -24.96 13.34
N ALA A 578 -8.66 -25.16 13.94
CA ALA A 578 -9.26 -26.48 14.06
C ALA A 578 -9.46 -27.12 12.68
N ASN A 579 -9.12 -28.40 12.57
CA ASN A 579 -9.35 -29.23 11.40
C ASN A 579 -10.72 -29.92 11.52
N ILE A 580 -11.64 -29.59 10.63
CA ILE A 580 -13.02 -30.10 10.64
C ILE A 580 -13.23 -31.03 9.45
N VAL A 581 -13.62 -32.27 9.75
CA VAL A 581 -14.08 -33.23 8.73
C VAL A 581 -15.60 -33.17 8.63
N ALA A 582 -16.11 -32.87 7.45
CA ALA A 582 -17.53 -32.80 7.17
C ALA A 582 -17.99 -33.99 6.32
N ILE A 583 -18.89 -34.81 6.85
CA ILE A 583 -19.33 -36.06 6.21
C ILE A 583 -20.68 -35.83 5.51
N VAL A 584 -20.71 -36.06 4.20
CA VAL A 584 -21.96 -36.06 3.42
C VAL A 584 -22.74 -37.33 3.78
N GLY A 585 -23.87 -37.18 4.48
CA GLY A 585 -24.63 -38.29 5.05
C GLY A 585 -25.47 -39.12 4.06
N THR A 586 -25.16 -39.12 2.77
CA THR A 586 -25.89 -39.89 1.75
C THR A 586 -24.97 -40.33 0.62
N ASN A 587 -25.28 -41.48 0.00
CA ASN A 587 -24.62 -41.95 -1.21
C ASN A 587 -25.27 -41.43 -2.51
N ALA A 588 -26.30 -40.57 -2.42
CA ALA A 588 -26.95 -40.01 -3.59
C ALA A 588 -26.06 -39.02 -4.36
N SER A 589 -26.01 -39.15 -5.68
CA SER A 589 -25.26 -38.24 -6.57
C SER A 589 -25.73 -36.79 -6.47
N LYS A 590 -27.01 -36.57 -6.15
CA LYS A 590 -27.59 -35.25 -5.86
C LYS A 590 -27.99 -35.17 -4.40
N SER A 591 -27.46 -34.18 -3.67
CA SER A 591 -27.74 -34.00 -2.25
C SER A 591 -27.73 -32.51 -1.90
N TYR A 592 -28.83 -32.01 -1.33
CA TYR A 592 -28.87 -30.67 -0.74
C TYR A 592 -27.98 -30.58 0.52
N ASN A 593 -27.74 -31.69 1.21
CA ASN A 593 -26.82 -31.72 2.34
C ASN A 593 -25.37 -31.56 1.92
N ARG A 594 -25.01 -32.06 0.73
CA ARG A 594 -23.72 -31.76 0.11
C ARG A 594 -23.60 -30.26 -0.16
N LYS A 595 -24.60 -29.65 -0.80
CA LYS A 595 -24.64 -28.19 -1.02
C LYS A 595 -24.50 -27.40 0.28
N LEU A 596 -25.23 -27.80 1.32
CA LEU A 596 -25.14 -27.19 2.65
C LEU A 596 -23.71 -27.26 3.23
N LEU A 597 -23.03 -28.41 3.13
CA LEU A 597 -21.66 -28.55 3.62
C LEU A 597 -20.65 -27.72 2.80
N TYR A 598 -20.84 -27.59 1.49
CA TYR A 598 -20.01 -26.70 0.65
C TYR A 598 -20.26 -25.22 0.98
N ALA A 599 -21.53 -24.82 1.20
CA ALA A 599 -21.85 -23.48 1.67
C ALA A 599 -21.24 -23.21 3.06
N MET A 600 -21.26 -24.19 3.97
CA MET A 600 -20.55 -24.09 5.25
C MET A 600 -19.05 -23.93 5.06
N LYS A 601 -18.43 -24.72 4.17
CA LYS A 601 -17.01 -24.58 3.85
C LYS A 601 -16.70 -23.16 3.39
N GLU A 602 -17.44 -22.60 2.46
CA GLU A 602 -17.23 -21.22 1.99
C GLU A 602 -17.42 -20.17 3.11
N LEU A 603 -18.42 -20.36 3.97
CA LEU A 603 -18.68 -19.45 5.09
C LEU A 603 -17.60 -19.50 6.18
N PHE A 604 -16.97 -20.66 6.39
CA PHE A 604 -16.11 -20.94 7.53
C PHE A 604 -14.67 -21.34 7.18
N GLU A 605 -14.28 -21.43 5.91
CA GLU A 605 -12.91 -21.77 5.46
C GLU A 605 -11.87 -20.73 5.90
N THR A 606 -12.34 -19.54 6.28
CA THR A 606 -11.47 -18.59 6.97
C THR A 606 -11.25 -19.03 8.41
N GLN A 607 -12.23 -19.54 9.15
CA GLN A 607 -12.10 -19.83 10.58
C GLN A 607 -11.40 -21.16 10.89
N VAL A 608 -11.60 -22.17 10.04
CA VAL A 608 -11.13 -23.55 10.23
C VAL A 608 -10.64 -24.16 8.92
N ASN A 609 -9.85 -25.23 9.01
CA ASN A 609 -9.66 -26.10 7.86
C ASN A 609 -10.89 -27.00 7.72
N PHE A 610 -11.54 -27.00 6.56
CA PHE A 610 -12.82 -27.69 6.36
C PHE A 610 -12.71 -28.70 5.20
N GLU A 611 -12.65 -29.99 5.53
CA GLU A 611 -12.52 -31.09 4.57
C GLU A 611 -13.85 -31.84 4.42
N ILE A 612 -14.43 -31.83 3.22
CA ILE A 612 -15.69 -32.55 2.94
C ILE A 612 -15.37 -33.96 2.44
N CYS A 613 -15.91 -34.97 3.11
CA CYS A 613 -15.77 -36.39 2.81
C CYS A 613 -17.10 -36.99 2.33
N GLU A 614 -17.03 -37.77 1.26
CA GLU A 614 -18.17 -38.51 0.69
C GLU A 614 -18.21 -39.95 1.23
N ILE A 615 -19.41 -40.46 1.49
CA ILE A 615 -19.62 -41.88 1.85
C ILE A 615 -20.12 -42.73 0.68
N LYS A 616 -20.32 -42.13 -0.50
CA LYS A 616 -21.01 -42.76 -1.63
C LYS A 616 -20.31 -44.02 -2.16
N ASP A 617 -18.98 -44.08 -2.02
CA ASP A 617 -18.12 -45.15 -2.54
C ASP A 617 -17.72 -46.14 -1.43
N LEU A 618 -18.28 -46.02 -0.22
CA LEU A 618 -18.07 -46.99 0.84
C LEU A 618 -18.93 -48.23 0.59
N PRO A 619 -18.38 -49.46 0.71
CA PRO A 619 -19.17 -50.66 0.60
C PRO A 619 -20.15 -50.78 1.78
N LEU A 620 -21.26 -51.48 1.57
CA LEU A 620 -22.19 -51.78 2.64
C LEU A 620 -21.48 -52.61 3.72
N PHE A 621 -21.75 -52.31 4.98
CA PHE A 621 -21.19 -53.02 6.12
C PHE A 621 -21.69 -54.47 6.14
N ASN A 622 -20.75 -55.37 6.38
CA ASN A 622 -20.99 -56.78 6.58
C ASN A 622 -20.07 -57.28 7.70
N GLU A 623 -20.66 -57.83 8.75
CA GLU A 623 -19.94 -58.32 9.94
C GLU A 623 -18.96 -59.46 9.58
N ASP A 624 -19.25 -60.24 8.55
CA ASP A 624 -18.35 -61.31 8.06
C ASP A 624 -17.03 -60.78 7.46
N ASP A 625 -16.96 -59.47 7.15
CA ASP A 625 -15.82 -58.83 6.49
C ASP A 625 -14.97 -57.97 7.45
N MET A 626 -15.17 -58.10 8.78
CA MET A 626 -14.43 -57.34 9.80
C MET A 626 -12.90 -57.45 9.70
N ASP A 627 -12.37 -58.63 9.39
CA ASP A 627 -10.92 -58.85 9.25
C ASP A 627 -10.33 -58.30 7.93
N ARG A 628 -11.20 -57.81 7.02
CA ARG A 628 -10.85 -57.33 5.67
C ARG A 628 -11.43 -55.95 5.42
N GLU A 629 -11.19 -55.05 6.35
CA GLU A 629 -11.69 -53.68 6.27
C GLU A 629 -11.25 -52.97 4.98
N PRO A 630 -12.18 -52.32 4.24
CA PRO A 630 -11.89 -51.63 3.00
C PRO A 630 -10.92 -50.45 3.16
N ALA A 631 -10.01 -50.27 2.20
CA ALA A 631 -9.05 -49.15 2.21
C ALA A 631 -9.72 -47.77 2.23
N SER A 632 -10.90 -47.63 1.63
CA SER A 632 -11.68 -46.39 1.65
C SER A 632 -12.24 -46.05 3.03
N VAL A 633 -12.59 -47.06 3.83
CA VAL A 633 -13.02 -46.89 5.23
C VAL A 633 -11.83 -46.44 6.08
N LYS A 634 -10.68 -47.11 5.98
CA LYS A 634 -9.46 -46.72 6.68
C LYS A 634 -9.01 -45.29 6.38
N ALA A 635 -9.08 -44.90 5.10
CA ALA A 635 -8.75 -43.54 4.68
C ALA A 635 -9.70 -42.50 5.31
N LEU A 636 -10.99 -42.83 5.46
CA LEU A 636 -11.95 -41.96 6.13
C LEU A 636 -11.72 -41.92 7.64
N ALA A 637 -11.48 -43.08 8.27
CA ALA A 637 -11.17 -43.18 9.70
C ALA A 637 -9.96 -42.32 10.07
N ALA A 638 -8.84 -42.44 9.33
CA ALA A 638 -7.63 -41.66 9.56
C ALA A 638 -7.86 -40.14 9.48
N LYS A 639 -8.71 -39.68 8.55
CA LYS A 639 -9.09 -38.26 8.46
C LYS A 639 -9.88 -37.81 9.67
N ILE A 640 -10.84 -38.62 10.13
CA ILE A 640 -11.66 -38.31 11.30
C ILE A 640 -10.81 -38.28 12.58
N GLU A 641 -9.88 -39.22 12.72
CA GLU A 641 -8.96 -39.27 13.87
C GLU A 641 -8.11 -38.00 13.94
N ALA A 642 -7.58 -37.55 12.80
CA ALA A 642 -6.76 -36.33 12.68
C ALA A 642 -7.57 -35.02 12.74
N ALA A 643 -8.90 -35.07 12.80
CA ALA A 643 -9.76 -33.89 12.89
C ALA A 643 -9.96 -33.45 14.34
N ASP A 644 -10.07 -32.15 14.60
CA ASP A 644 -10.47 -31.62 15.90
C ASP A 644 -11.98 -31.78 16.14
N GLY A 645 -12.77 -31.78 15.06
CA GLY A 645 -14.22 -31.98 15.12
C GLY A 645 -14.80 -32.54 13.84
N VAL A 646 -16.01 -33.10 13.94
CA VAL A 646 -16.75 -33.64 12.79
C VAL A 646 -18.09 -32.95 12.62
N VAL A 647 -18.45 -32.65 11.37
CA VAL A 647 -19.79 -32.15 10.99
C VAL A 647 -20.50 -33.18 10.13
N PHE A 648 -21.68 -33.66 10.52
CA PHE A 648 -22.51 -34.50 9.65
C PHE A 648 -23.54 -33.66 8.91
N GLY A 649 -23.61 -33.79 7.57
CA GLY A 649 -24.68 -33.24 6.74
C GLY A 649 -25.73 -34.32 6.43
N VAL A 650 -26.82 -34.37 7.19
CA VAL A 650 -27.72 -35.54 7.24
C VAL A 650 -29.06 -35.25 6.58
N PRO A 651 -29.44 -35.94 5.49
CA PRO A 651 -30.82 -35.92 4.98
C PRO A 651 -31.75 -36.79 5.84
N GLU A 652 -33.06 -36.52 5.78
CA GLU A 652 -34.08 -37.36 6.42
C GLU A 652 -34.78 -38.26 5.40
N TYR A 653 -34.63 -39.59 5.55
CA TYR A 653 -35.30 -40.62 4.75
C TYR A 653 -36.22 -41.44 5.66
N ASP A 654 -37.52 -41.48 5.34
CA ASP A 654 -38.52 -42.27 6.07
C ASP A 654 -38.48 -42.11 7.59
N HIS A 655 -38.28 -40.86 8.05
CA HIS A 655 -38.13 -40.49 9.47
C HIS A 655 -36.89 -41.07 10.18
N SER A 656 -35.84 -41.36 9.43
CA SER A 656 -34.56 -41.88 9.90
C SER A 656 -33.38 -41.27 9.15
N ILE A 657 -32.15 -41.61 9.56
CA ILE A 657 -30.95 -41.37 8.76
C ILE A 657 -30.90 -42.27 7.52
N PRO A 658 -30.14 -41.92 6.47
CA PRO A 658 -29.97 -42.78 5.31
C PRO A 658 -29.26 -44.09 5.67
N ALA A 659 -29.68 -45.20 5.05
CA ALA A 659 -29.07 -46.52 5.26
C ALA A 659 -27.56 -46.54 4.99
N ALA A 660 -27.11 -45.80 3.97
CA ALA A 660 -25.68 -45.67 3.66
C ALA A 660 -24.89 -44.99 4.79
N LEU A 661 -25.47 -43.99 5.47
CA LEU A 661 -24.82 -43.34 6.62
C LEU A 661 -24.75 -44.29 7.81
N LYS A 662 -25.83 -45.03 8.11
CA LYS A 662 -25.77 -46.04 9.18
C LYS A 662 -24.67 -47.06 8.91
N SER A 663 -24.63 -47.58 7.69
CA SER A 663 -23.60 -48.53 7.25
C SER A 663 -22.18 -47.97 7.36
N ALA A 664 -21.96 -46.70 7.02
CA ALA A 664 -20.65 -46.06 7.18
C ALA A 664 -20.25 -45.96 8.66
N ILE A 665 -21.21 -45.65 9.54
CA ILE A 665 -20.97 -45.61 10.99
C ILE A 665 -20.66 -47.01 11.53
N GLU A 666 -21.32 -48.08 11.07
CA GLU A 666 -20.98 -49.45 11.50
C GLU A 666 -19.52 -49.80 11.21
N TRP A 667 -19.03 -49.48 9.99
CA TRP A 667 -17.63 -49.64 9.65
C TRP A 667 -16.71 -48.89 10.63
N LEU A 668 -17.06 -47.64 10.95
CA LEU A 668 -16.31 -46.72 11.82
C LEU A 668 -16.64 -46.88 13.32
N SER A 669 -17.27 -47.98 13.72
CA SER A 669 -17.54 -48.30 15.12
C SER A 669 -17.21 -49.74 15.49
N CYS A 670 -16.67 -50.50 14.54
CA CYS A 670 -16.47 -51.94 14.66
C CYS A 670 -14.99 -52.30 14.78
N ALA A 671 -14.20 -52.04 13.72
CA ALA A 671 -12.75 -52.24 13.72
C ALA A 671 -12.00 -50.96 14.12
N GLU A 672 -12.47 -49.82 13.60
CA GLU A 672 -11.95 -48.49 13.89
C GLU A 672 -12.94 -47.76 14.83
N HIS A 673 -12.42 -46.90 15.71
CA HIS A 673 -13.23 -46.09 16.64
C HIS A 673 -12.90 -44.59 16.56
N PRO A 674 -12.88 -43.97 15.36
CA PRO A 674 -12.37 -42.63 15.16
C PRO A 674 -13.26 -41.53 15.77
N PHE A 675 -14.52 -41.87 16.13
CA PHE A 675 -15.46 -40.96 16.77
C PHE A 675 -15.36 -40.90 18.29
N LYS A 676 -14.57 -41.78 18.92
CA LYS A 676 -14.49 -41.85 20.38
C LYS A 676 -14.04 -40.50 20.96
N ASP A 677 -14.88 -39.95 21.84
CA ASP A 677 -14.73 -38.63 22.44
C ASP A 677 -14.65 -37.44 21.45
N LYS A 678 -14.86 -37.69 20.15
CA LYS A 678 -14.75 -36.69 19.10
C LYS A 678 -15.91 -35.69 19.21
N PRO A 679 -15.66 -34.38 19.24
CA PRO A 679 -16.73 -33.38 19.14
C PRO A 679 -17.45 -33.47 17.81
N VAL A 680 -18.78 -33.54 17.85
CA VAL A 680 -19.62 -33.66 16.66
C VAL A 680 -20.71 -32.58 16.61
N MET A 681 -20.86 -31.95 15.44
CA MET A 681 -22.01 -31.15 15.07
C MET A 681 -22.84 -31.87 14.02
N ILE A 682 -24.17 -31.76 14.11
CA ILE A 682 -25.09 -32.30 13.11
C ILE A 682 -25.81 -31.13 12.45
N VAL A 683 -25.75 -31.09 11.13
CA VAL A 683 -26.52 -30.17 10.31
C VAL A 683 -27.36 -30.99 9.32
N GLY A 684 -28.47 -30.42 8.85
CA GLY A 684 -29.22 -31.12 7.84
C GLY A 684 -30.25 -30.27 7.14
N THR A 685 -30.53 -30.62 5.89
CA THR A 685 -31.58 -30.02 5.09
C THR A 685 -32.46 -31.08 4.41
N SER A 686 -33.74 -30.75 4.25
CA SER A 686 -34.72 -31.58 3.54
C SER A 686 -35.71 -30.72 2.76
N LEU A 687 -36.52 -31.36 1.91
CA LEU A 687 -37.57 -30.68 1.15
C LEU A 687 -38.76 -30.28 2.04
N GLY A 688 -38.94 -30.91 3.20
CA GLY A 688 -40.08 -30.69 4.09
C GLY A 688 -39.91 -29.49 5.03
N ILE A 689 -41.03 -29.04 5.62
CA ILE A 689 -41.04 -27.92 6.57
C ILE A 689 -40.37 -28.24 7.92
N GLN A 690 -40.27 -29.53 8.28
CA GLN A 690 -39.63 -29.97 9.51
C GLN A 690 -38.10 -30.09 9.35
N GLY A 691 -37.54 -29.82 8.17
CA GLY A 691 -36.12 -30.01 7.92
C GLY A 691 -35.71 -31.46 8.21
N THR A 692 -34.77 -31.66 9.12
CA THR A 692 -34.16 -32.98 9.40
C THR A 692 -34.32 -33.41 10.85
N VAL A 693 -35.32 -32.87 11.56
CA VAL A 693 -35.54 -33.09 13.00
C VAL A 693 -35.42 -34.57 13.39
N ARG A 694 -36.12 -35.48 12.69
CA ARG A 694 -36.14 -36.89 13.12
C ARG A 694 -34.85 -37.61 12.77
N ALA A 695 -34.26 -37.30 11.62
CA ALA A 695 -32.96 -37.84 11.25
C ALA A 695 -31.85 -37.39 12.20
N GLN A 696 -31.84 -36.13 12.64
CA GLN A 696 -30.85 -35.65 13.62
C GLN A 696 -31.06 -36.30 14.98
N MET A 697 -32.30 -36.42 15.46
CA MET A 697 -32.60 -37.15 16.71
C MET A 697 -32.13 -38.61 16.64
N ASN A 698 -32.40 -39.29 15.52
CA ASN A 698 -31.96 -40.67 15.32
C ASN A 698 -30.44 -40.78 15.25
N LEU A 699 -29.75 -39.88 14.54
CA LEU A 699 -28.29 -39.88 14.48
C LEU A 699 -27.66 -39.64 15.86
N ARG A 700 -28.20 -38.70 16.65
CA ARG A 700 -27.72 -38.45 18.02
C ARG A 700 -27.73 -39.71 18.86
N GLN A 701 -28.82 -40.48 18.80
CA GLN A 701 -28.93 -41.75 19.53
C GLN A 701 -27.88 -42.78 19.07
N ILE A 702 -27.55 -42.82 17.77
CA ILE A 702 -26.54 -43.72 17.23
C ILE A 702 -25.13 -43.27 17.66
N LEU A 703 -24.84 -41.98 17.58
CA LEU A 703 -23.54 -41.41 17.93
C LEU A 703 -23.22 -41.52 19.43
N ASP A 704 -24.25 -41.57 20.28
CA ASP A 704 -24.15 -41.78 21.74
C ASP A 704 -24.02 -43.27 22.12
N SER A 705 -24.07 -44.20 21.16
CA SER A 705 -23.99 -45.63 21.45
C SER A 705 -22.55 -46.09 21.79
N PRO A 706 -22.40 -47.12 22.65
CA PRO A 706 -21.09 -47.69 22.96
C PRO A 706 -20.37 -48.17 21.70
N GLY A 707 -19.09 -47.80 21.56
CA GLY A 707 -18.29 -48.11 20.38
C GLY A 707 -18.26 -46.99 19.34
N VAL A 708 -19.23 -46.07 19.34
CA VAL A 708 -19.11 -44.79 18.62
C VAL A 708 -18.60 -43.70 19.58
N ASP A 709 -19.25 -43.56 20.75
CA ASP A 709 -18.84 -42.69 21.86
C ASP A 709 -18.54 -41.23 21.48
N ALA A 710 -19.28 -40.66 20.53
CA ALA A 710 -19.05 -39.30 20.04
C ALA A 710 -19.64 -38.23 20.99
N LYS A 711 -18.97 -37.08 21.10
CA LYS A 711 -19.46 -35.93 21.88
C LYS A 711 -20.29 -35.00 20.99
N VAL A 712 -21.55 -35.35 20.78
CA VAL A 712 -22.45 -34.51 19.98
C VAL A 712 -22.88 -33.26 20.77
N MET A 713 -22.72 -32.08 20.19
CA MET A 713 -23.07 -30.84 20.87
C MET A 713 -24.58 -30.73 21.19
N PRO A 714 -24.95 -30.42 22.44
CA PRO A 714 -26.34 -30.19 22.82
C PRO A 714 -26.83 -28.79 22.40
N GLY A 715 -28.12 -28.67 22.06
CA GLY A 715 -28.82 -27.39 21.89
C GLY A 715 -28.47 -26.55 20.65
N ASN A 716 -27.55 -27.01 19.79
CA ASN A 716 -27.07 -26.30 18.60
C ASN A 716 -27.41 -27.08 17.32
N GLU A 717 -28.70 -27.22 17.04
CA GLU A 717 -29.23 -27.97 15.89
C GLU A 717 -29.48 -27.05 14.71
N PHE A 718 -28.78 -27.28 13.60
CA PHE A 718 -29.05 -26.57 12.35
C PHE A 718 -29.91 -27.43 11.43
N MET A 719 -31.18 -27.03 11.28
CA MET A 719 -32.18 -27.74 10.48
C MET A 719 -32.75 -26.79 9.44
N LEU A 720 -32.33 -26.94 8.18
CA LEU A 720 -32.75 -26.09 7.08
C LEU A 720 -33.95 -26.69 6.34
N PRO A 721 -35.17 -26.13 6.48
CA PRO A 721 -36.35 -26.63 5.79
C PRO A 721 -36.38 -26.18 4.32
N GLN A 722 -37.21 -26.85 3.51
CA GLN A 722 -37.54 -26.43 2.14
C GLN A 722 -36.32 -26.21 1.23
N ALA A 723 -35.40 -27.17 1.21
CA ALA A 723 -34.11 -27.09 0.52
C ALA A 723 -34.17 -26.59 -0.95
N GLY A 724 -35.25 -26.91 -1.67
CA GLY A 724 -35.43 -26.51 -3.07
C GLY A 724 -35.43 -24.99 -3.32
N ASN A 725 -35.62 -24.19 -2.28
CA ASN A 725 -35.78 -22.73 -2.37
C ASN A 725 -34.68 -21.98 -1.61
N LYS A 726 -33.75 -22.71 -0.99
CA LYS A 726 -32.76 -22.14 -0.05
C LYS A 726 -31.38 -21.99 -0.67
N PHE A 727 -31.18 -22.47 -1.89
CA PHE A 727 -29.90 -22.34 -2.60
C PHE A 727 -30.11 -21.56 -3.90
N ASP A 728 -29.15 -20.72 -4.27
CA ASP A 728 -29.14 -19.98 -5.54
C ASP A 728 -28.64 -20.86 -6.70
N GLU A 729 -28.50 -20.26 -7.88
CA GLU A 729 -28.01 -20.91 -9.10
C GLU A 729 -26.54 -21.35 -9.04
N ASN A 730 -25.77 -20.85 -8.07
CA ASN A 730 -24.38 -21.21 -7.80
C ASN A 730 -24.24 -22.14 -6.58
N ASP A 731 -25.36 -22.69 -6.08
CA ASP A 731 -25.43 -23.54 -4.89
C ASP A 731 -25.06 -22.84 -3.56
N HIS A 732 -25.08 -21.51 -3.51
CA HIS A 732 -24.91 -20.75 -2.26
C HIS A 732 -26.21 -20.65 -1.48
N LEU A 733 -26.10 -20.55 -0.15
CA LEU A 733 -27.26 -20.36 0.72
C LEU A 733 -27.89 -18.98 0.47
N ASN A 734 -29.16 -18.94 0.05
CA ASN A 734 -29.89 -17.72 -0.33
C ASN A 734 -30.96 -17.36 0.73
N ASP A 735 -30.56 -17.33 1.99
CA ASP A 735 -31.45 -17.01 3.11
C ASP A 735 -30.66 -16.42 4.29
N ASP A 736 -30.64 -15.08 4.39
CA ASP A 736 -29.85 -14.34 5.38
C ASP A 736 -30.13 -14.80 6.83
N GLY A 737 -31.38 -15.14 7.14
CA GLY A 737 -31.78 -15.61 8.47
C GLY A 737 -31.18 -16.98 8.81
N SER A 738 -31.24 -17.93 7.87
CA SER A 738 -30.62 -19.25 8.03
C SER A 738 -29.11 -19.14 8.08
N GLU A 739 -28.50 -18.29 7.27
CA GLU A 739 -27.05 -18.05 7.31
C GLU A 739 -26.61 -17.51 8.67
N HIS A 740 -27.33 -16.53 9.21
CA HIS A 740 -27.05 -15.98 10.53
C HIS A 740 -27.14 -17.03 11.64
N PHE A 741 -28.20 -17.85 11.63
CA PHE A 741 -28.36 -18.92 12.61
C PHE A 741 -27.29 -20.03 12.45
N LEU A 742 -26.92 -20.37 11.23
CA LEU A 742 -25.81 -21.30 10.95
C LEU A 742 -24.49 -20.79 11.53
N LYS A 743 -24.18 -19.50 11.34
CA LYS A 743 -23.01 -18.84 11.92
C LYS A 743 -23.03 -18.91 13.45
N GLN A 744 -24.18 -18.72 14.07
CA GLN A 744 -24.32 -18.86 15.52
C GLN A 744 -24.07 -20.30 15.99
N CYS A 745 -24.73 -21.29 15.39
CA CYS A 745 -24.55 -22.69 15.77
C CYS A 745 -23.10 -23.17 15.57
N PHE A 746 -22.47 -22.79 14.46
CA PHE A 746 -21.09 -23.17 14.17
C PHE A 746 -20.10 -22.43 15.08
N GLY A 747 -20.36 -21.15 15.42
CA GLY A 747 -19.58 -20.41 16.41
C GLY A 747 -19.53 -21.12 17.77
N HIS A 748 -20.69 -21.55 18.28
CA HIS A 748 -20.73 -22.34 19.51
C HIS A 748 -20.01 -23.69 19.39
N PHE A 749 -19.99 -24.29 18.19
CA PHE A 749 -19.24 -25.53 17.95
C PHE A 749 -17.74 -25.30 18.10
N LEU A 750 -17.21 -24.24 17.51
CA LEU A 750 -15.80 -23.87 17.65
C LEU A 750 -15.42 -23.56 19.11
N GLU A 751 -16.26 -22.85 19.85
CA GLU A 751 -16.06 -22.62 21.29
C GLU A 751 -15.99 -23.95 22.08
N GLY A 752 -16.83 -24.92 21.71
CA GLY A 752 -16.81 -26.27 22.26
C GLY A 752 -15.51 -27.02 21.99
N LEU A 753 -14.95 -26.88 20.78
CA LEU A 753 -13.64 -27.47 20.41
C LEU A 753 -12.51 -26.90 21.28
N GLU A 754 -12.48 -25.57 21.46
CA GLU A 754 -11.47 -24.93 22.29
C GLU A 754 -11.53 -25.41 23.75
N LEU A 755 -12.73 -25.54 24.32
CA LEU A 755 -12.91 -26.03 25.69
C LEU A 755 -12.49 -27.50 25.86
N ALA A 756 -12.72 -28.33 24.84
CA ALA A 756 -12.28 -29.72 24.83
C ALA A 756 -10.75 -29.82 24.79
N SER A 757 -10.09 -29.03 23.94
CA SER A 757 -8.62 -29.01 23.81
C SER A 757 -7.89 -28.62 25.10
N LYS A 758 -8.42 -27.65 25.86
CA LYS A 758 -7.81 -27.15 27.10
C LYS A 758 -7.80 -28.17 28.24
N LYS A 759 -8.79 -29.06 28.31
CA LYS A 759 -8.85 -30.11 29.35
C LYS A 759 -7.80 -31.20 29.17
N THR A 760 -7.33 -31.42 27.95
CA THR A 760 -6.33 -32.45 27.61
C THR A 760 -4.91 -32.04 28.00
N VAL A 761 -4.64 -30.73 28.14
CA VAL A 761 -3.29 -30.19 28.47
C VAL A 761 -3.05 -30.10 29.98
N THR A 762 -4.10 -30.14 30.80
CA THR A 762 -4.01 -29.99 32.26
C THR A 762 -4.04 -31.30 33.06
N ASN A 763 -3.86 -32.46 32.42
CA ASN A 763 -3.80 -33.77 33.10
C ASN A 763 -2.46 -34.47 32.92
#